data_AF-A0A353NZY7-F1
#
_entry.id   AF-A0A353NZY7-F1
#
_cell.length_a   1.000
_cell.length_b   1.000
_cell.length_c   1.000
_cell.angle_alpha   90.00
_cell.angle_beta   90.00
_cell.angle_gamma   90.00
#
_symmetry.space_group_name_H-M   'P 1'
#
loop_
_entity.id
_entity.type
_entity.pdbx_description
1 polymer ?
#
loop_
_entity_poly.entity_id
_entity_poly.type
_entity_poly.pdbx_seq_one_letter_code
_entity_poly.pdbx_strand_id
1 'polypeptide(L)'
;APDYNTYADVDVYDYDPATDTISSHTRTPTSLTRFIIAKSTDYYNHGLDAFGIRNNYRDEALNMNYKFDNFYFSTECPLLTPPPPPYRMSSEGTIYYYAAPTVYGDGSGSSPENAMDYLSSTFWSNVNNILNTNDVQIIFLDGIYGSELEWLDLWAKGNPMHKLTLVARNRHAAVFDAVTSHYITLQACCNFDIDGFKFAGEVAGFAVSMIKGGKKGSRDIEIRNCIFQSHGKGPLGILDGNRNITVRNCDFRNCGGFGEPHMIYSDHDTRDILIKDCNFIDLLGSDWVRFRDDCDYATVDGCKFHSTNSDYNINKEFILIPLFNDVNPGNEFFGTNFQITNNIFRYDTPGGRRHAVQIRCDGWNVPGFDGLDYWIDPSEADILNYGTVEQKCSILEPEMGLKRDRFIMYNNSFFGIDNEVVYWHFPNAGSGNQGYTGYCDISDWPTHCGVRPKAPPLINGNFEIQGNCFRAWHKLSDSNSVRHQGLNGTATSVISRKIAPVQEMYQYVNNAKSIWAMECLFAVGQFTGTGIIFRVDIGHNEITDSTVSIGVNNFGQIGIYNGSSFIIIPELGTIEFSSDTNNDGDYSNTGDTLRVYRLRIAGDYSTSSPNVKMSMSNENMMTFSRFSISQSYWVNGTPASGAKPSLVNFCSANCAAIVDEVNFSQANPADCLSDGIVGFGDLSKLAGNWLAAGLDLDCDLKKDLIINFEDFAMLAQNWSLSTDNP
;
A
#
# COMPACT_ATOMS: atom_id res chain seq x y z
N ALA A 1 -27.97 18.86 34.13
CA ALA A 1 -26.57 19.28 34.34
C ALA A 1 -26.15 20.07 33.11
N PRO A 2 -25.62 21.30 33.23
CA PRO A 2 -25.27 22.09 32.07
C PRO A 2 -23.84 21.78 31.61
N ASP A 3 -23.72 21.57 30.30
CA ASP A 3 -22.45 21.40 29.56
C ASP A 3 -21.61 22.68 29.60
N TYR A 4 -20.33 22.52 29.92
CA TYR A 4 -19.30 23.52 29.71
C TYR A 4 -18.73 23.36 28.30
N ASN A 5 -19.30 24.09 27.33
CA ASN A 5 -18.59 24.45 26.11
C ASN A 5 -18.51 25.98 26.04
N THR A 6 -17.38 26.52 26.48
CA THR A 6 -17.00 27.92 26.28
C THR A 6 -16.72 28.16 24.80
N TYR A 7 -17.71 28.71 24.08
CA TYR A 7 -17.45 29.46 22.86
C TYR A 7 -17.00 30.87 23.27
N ALA A 8 -15.85 31.32 22.76
CA ALA A 8 -15.43 32.69 22.91
C ALA A 8 -16.21 33.56 21.91
N ASP A 9 -17.11 34.41 22.41
CA ASP A 9 -17.68 35.50 21.62
C ASP A 9 -16.58 36.54 21.36
N VAL A 10 -16.29 36.79 20.08
CA VAL A 10 -15.42 37.88 19.65
C VAL A 10 -16.31 38.95 19.04
N ASP A 11 -16.51 40.06 19.76
CA ASP A 11 -17.15 41.25 19.21
C ASP A 11 -16.17 42.01 18.31
N VAL A 12 -16.60 42.29 17.08
CA VAL A 12 -15.85 43.12 16.13
C VAL A 12 -16.55 44.47 16.04
N TYR A 13 -15.78 45.54 16.19
CA TYR A 13 -16.27 46.92 16.05
C TYR A 13 -15.59 47.61 14.88
N ASP A 14 -16.36 48.39 14.11
CA ASP A 14 -15.81 49.33 13.14
C ASP A 14 -15.58 50.69 13.81
N TYR A 15 -14.35 51.21 13.68
CA TYR A 15 -13.96 52.53 14.13
C TYR A 15 -13.89 53.46 12.92
N ASP A 16 -14.70 54.52 12.93
CA ASP A 16 -14.65 55.57 11.92
C ASP A 16 -13.78 56.75 12.43
N PRO A 17 -12.56 56.93 11.89
CA PRO A 17 -11.66 57.98 12.34
C PRO A 17 -12.11 59.39 11.94
N ALA A 18 -13.09 59.53 11.02
CA ALA A 18 -13.61 60.84 10.65
C ALA A 18 -14.63 61.37 11.67
N THR A 19 -15.27 60.47 12.43
CA THR A 19 -16.32 60.81 13.39
C THR A 19 -15.98 60.45 14.84
N ASP A 20 -14.89 59.72 15.06
CA ASP A 20 -14.45 59.21 16.37
C ASP A 20 -15.56 58.39 17.06
N THR A 21 -16.26 57.56 16.28
CA THR A 21 -17.33 56.70 16.79
C THR A 21 -17.08 55.23 16.48
N ILE A 22 -17.52 54.39 17.41
CA ILE A 22 -17.43 52.92 17.34
C ILE A 22 -18.85 52.39 17.17
N SER A 23 -19.09 51.58 16.14
CA SER A 23 -20.40 50.94 15.93
C SER A 23 -20.28 49.41 15.94
N SER A 24 -21.19 48.75 16.66
CA SER A 24 -21.27 47.29 16.75
C SER A 24 -22.28 46.74 15.74
N HIS A 25 -21.92 45.71 14.99
CA HIS A 25 -22.86 45.00 14.13
C HIS A 25 -23.57 43.86 14.87
N THR A 26 -24.88 44.01 15.11
CA THR A 26 -25.74 42.92 15.57
C THR A 26 -26.20 42.06 14.36
N ARG A 27 -25.31 41.26 13.79
CA ARG A 27 -25.69 40.10 12.98
C ARG A 27 -24.74 38.94 13.23
N THR A 28 -25.29 37.89 13.82
CA THR A 28 -24.66 36.58 14.03
C THR A 28 -24.16 36.00 12.70
N PRO A 29 -22.85 35.82 12.49
CA PRO A 29 -22.33 35.09 11.35
C PRO A 29 -22.13 33.63 11.75
N THR A 30 -22.92 32.73 11.19
CA THR A 30 -22.61 31.30 11.22
C THR A 30 -21.44 31.04 10.28
N SER A 31 -20.25 30.91 10.86
CA SER A 31 -18.95 30.60 10.24
C SER A 31 -18.35 31.68 9.32
N LEU A 32 -17.25 32.27 9.78
CA LEU A 32 -16.43 33.19 9.01
C LEU A 32 -14.96 32.89 9.28
N THR A 33 -14.35 32.01 8.49
CA THR A 33 -12.89 31.88 8.47
C THR A 33 -12.35 33.02 7.59
N ARG A 34 -11.95 34.14 8.19
CA ARG A 34 -11.20 35.19 7.48
C ARG A 34 -9.73 35.14 7.89
N PHE A 35 -8.86 35.01 6.89
CA PHE A 35 -7.43 35.22 7.03
C PHE A 35 -7.15 36.73 7.07
N ILE A 36 -6.42 37.20 8.08
CA ILE A 36 -5.86 38.55 8.08
C ILE A 36 -4.45 38.44 7.49
N ILE A 37 -4.26 38.95 6.28
CA ILE A 37 -2.94 39.06 5.65
C ILE A 37 -2.51 40.53 5.73
N ALA A 38 -1.49 40.83 6.53
CA ALA A 38 -0.89 42.15 6.59
C ALA A 38 0.44 42.13 5.82
N LYS A 39 0.62 43.08 4.88
CA LYS A 39 1.86 43.29 4.14
C LYS A 39 2.49 44.59 4.61
N SER A 40 3.65 44.53 5.26
CA SER A 40 4.46 45.71 5.57
C SER A 40 5.46 45.95 4.44
N THR A 41 5.55 47.18 3.95
CA THR A 41 6.54 47.60 2.95
C THR A 41 7.70 48.41 3.53
N ASP A 42 7.76 48.62 4.85
CA ASP A 42 8.74 49.50 5.48
C ASP A 42 9.86 48.76 6.21
N TYR A 43 11.09 49.22 5.98
CA TYR A 43 12.36 48.57 6.29
C TYR A 43 12.84 48.77 7.75
N TYR A 44 11.97 49.16 8.69
CA TYR A 44 12.35 49.43 10.08
C TYR A 44 11.47 48.70 11.11
N ASN A 45 12.15 48.03 12.05
CA ASN A 45 11.59 47.16 13.10
C ASN A 45 10.68 47.90 14.10
N HIS A 46 9.37 47.71 13.97
CA HIS A 46 8.39 47.88 15.06
C HIS A 46 7.36 46.74 15.01
N GLY A 47 7.75 45.55 15.49
CA GLY A 47 7.02 44.29 15.34
C GLY A 47 5.67 44.17 16.07
N LEU A 48 5.09 45.25 16.59
CA LEU A 48 3.79 45.24 17.27
C LEU A 48 2.82 46.37 16.85
N ASP A 49 3.29 47.44 16.19
CA ASP A 49 2.40 48.51 15.71
C ASP A 49 1.59 48.08 14.47
N ALA A 50 2.01 47.04 13.75
CA ALA A 50 1.36 46.55 12.53
C ALA A 50 -0.06 45.97 12.74
N PHE A 51 -0.46 45.72 13.99
CA PHE A 51 -1.78 45.17 14.35
C PHE A 51 -2.74 46.21 14.97
N GLY A 52 -2.32 47.48 15.10
CA GLY A 52 -3.18 48.55 15.64
C GLY A 52 -3.51 48.43 17.14
N ILE A 53 -2.87 47.52 17.87
CA ILE A 53 -3.10 47.36 19.32
C ILE A 53 -2.22 48.35 20.07
N ARG A 54 -2.79 49.51 20.44
CA ARG A 54 -2.18 50.45 21.39
C ARG A 54 -2.94 50.43 22.70
N ASN A 55 -2.21 50.30 23.81
CA ASN A 55 -2.76 50.64 25.11
C ASN A 55 -2.84 52.17 25.22
N ASN A 56 -4.04 52.73 25.05
CA ASN A 56 -4.27 54.18 25.16
C ASN A 56 -4.57 54.63 26.60
N TYR A 57 -4.46 53.76 27.61
CA TYR A 57 -4.65 54.16 29.00
C TYR A 57 -3.32 54.65 29.61
N ARG A 58 -3.26 55.95 29.91
CA ARG A 58 -2.18 56.61 30.67
C ARG A 58 -2.29 56.42 32.19
N ASP A 59 -2.94 55.36 32.65
CA ASP A 59 -3.10 55.11 34.08
C ASP A 59 -2.25 53.91 34.48
N GLU A 60 -1.26 54.13 35.35
CA GLU A 60 -0.22 53.16 35.74
C GLU A 60 -0.76 51.97 36.58
N ALA A 61 -2.08 51.87 36.75
CA ALA A 61 -2.72 50.89 37.64
C ALA A 61 -3.46 49.74 36.92
N LEU A 62 -3.52 49.70 35.59
CA LEU A 62 -4.23 48.65 34.84
C LEU A 62 -3.30 47.93 33.85
N ASN A 63 -2.63 46.87 34.33
CA ASN A 63 -1.95 45.92 33.46
C ASN A 63 -2.99 44.98 32.81
N MET A 64 -3.26 45.17 31.52
CA MET A 64 -3.91 44.13 30.72
C MET A 64 -2.89 43.06 30.36
N ASN A 65 -3.07 41.86 30.92
CA ASN A 65 -2.35 40.66 30.49
C ASN A 65 -3.10 40.07 29.30
N TYR A 66 -2.52 40.18 28.11
CA TYR A 66 -3.00 39.43 26.95
C TYR A 66 -2.36 38.05 26.94
N LYS A 67 -3.18 37.00 26.88
CA LYS A 67 -2.74 35.63 26.62
C LYS A 67 -3.14 35.29 25.18
N PHE A 68 -2.16 35.14 24.31
CA PHE A 68 -2.38 34.67 22.94
C PHE A 68 -2.02 33.19 22.90
N ASP A 69 -3.03 32.32 22.73
CA ASP A 69 -2.80 30.87 22.80
C ASP A 69 -2.29 30.27 21.48
N ASN A 70 -2.35 30.99 20.35
CA ASN A 70 -1.76 30.54 19.07
C ASN A 70 -1.46 31.74 18.14
N PHE A 71 -0.19 31.97 17.81
CA PHE A 71 0.24 32.90 16.75
C PHE A 71 0.84 32.10 15.59
N TYR A 72 0.35 32.33 14.37
CA TYR A 72 0.97 31.81 13.15
C TYR A 72 1.52 32.97 12.32
N PHE A 73 2.82 32.97 12.06
CA PHE A 73 3.45 33.87 11.11
C PHE A 73 3.57 33.16 9.76
N SER A 74 3.05 33.77 8.70
CA SER A 74 3.41 33.43 7.32
C SER A 74 4.34 34.53 6.80
N THR A 75 5.58 34.17 6.51
CA THR A 75 6.55 35.08 5.87
C THR A 75 6.59 34.78 4.38
N GLU A 76 5.59 35.25 3.62
CA GLU A 76 5.69 35.27 2.17
C GLU A 76 6.66 36.39 1.75
N CYS A 77 7.92 36.02 1.56
CA CYS A 77 8.93 36.80 0.85
C CYS A 77 9.50 35.90 -0.26
N PRO A 78 9.78 36.39 -1.48
CA PRO A 78 10.37 35.58 -2.53
C PRO A 78 11.87 35.40 -2.24
N LEU A 79 12.20 34.46 -1.35
CA LEU A 79 13.52 33.87 -1.22
C LEU A 79 13.43 32.41 -1.64
N LEU A 80 14.37 32.01 -2.50
CA LEU A 80 14.43 30.78 -3.27
C LEU A 80 14.59 29.47 -2.47
N THR A 81 14.33 29.46 -1.16
CA THR A 81 14.24 28.22 -0.36
C THR A 81 13.34 28.47 0.86
N PRO A 82 12.24 27.72 1.04
CA PRO A 82 11.45 27.83 2.26
C PRO A 82 12.31 27.35 3.46
N PRO A 83 12.30 28.06 4.61
CA PRO A 83 12.90 27.52 5.83
C PRO A 83 12.19 26.19 6.17
N PRO A 84 12.94 25.19 6.70
CA PRO A 84 12.35 23.91 7.03
C PRO A 84 11.17 24.12 8.01
N PRO A 85 10.04 23.42 7.82
CA PRO A 85 8.93 23.51 8.75
C PRO A 85 9.43 23.16 10.17
N PRO A 86 8.97 23.87 11.22
CA PRO A 86 9.33 23.52 12.58
C PRO A 86 8.99 22.05 12.82
N TYR A 87 9.98 21.29 13.29
CA TYR A 87 9.85 19.87 13.58
C TYR A 87 8.59 19.65 14.42
N ARG A 88 7.64 18.86 13.91
CA ARG A 88 6.48 18.41 14.68
C ARG A 88 7.03 17.74 15.95
N MET A 89 6.83 18.35 17.11
CA MET A 89 7.03 17.64 18.37
C MET A 89 6.06 16.46 18.35
N SER A 90 6.61 15.25 18.32
CA SER A 90 5.84 14.02 18.15
C SER A 90 4.97 13.72 19.37
N SER A 91 4.04 12.78 19.21
CA SER A 91 3.21 12.25 20.28
C SER A 91 4.06 11.78 21.48
N GLU A 92 3.53 11.92 22.69
CA GLU A 92 4.10 11.31 23.89
C GLU A 92 4.44 9.84 23.62
N GLY A 93 5.72 9.46 23.75
CA GLY A 93 6.19 8.07 23.58
C GLY A 93 7.23 7.80 22.49
N THR A 94 7.63 8.75 21.65
CA THR A 94 8.74 8.53 20.71
C THR A 94 10.10 8.49 21.43
N ILE A 95 10.90 7.46 21.19
CA ILE A 95 12.28 7.36 21.67
C ILE A 95 13.24 7.89 20.60
N TYR A 96 14.21 8.70 21.02
CA TYR A 96 15.17 9.34 20.13
C TYR A 96 16.55 8.73 20.27
N TYR A 97 17.19 8.45 19.14
CA TYR A 97 18.60 8.06 19.07
C TYR A 97 19.35 8.91 18.05
N TYR A 98 20.68 8.89 18.14
CA TYR A 98 21.57 9.63 17.25
C TYR A 98 22.57 8.69 16.58
N ALA A 99 22.71 8.85 15.27
CA ALA A 99 23.65 8.08 14.44
C ALA A 99 24.58 9.02 13.68
N ALA A 100 25.84 8.62 13.51
CA ALA A 100 26.88 9.38 12.81
C ALA A 100 27.67 8.46 11.85
N PRO A 101 28.43 9.01 10.89
CA PRO A 101 29.27 8.19 10.01
C PRO A 101 30.36 7.41 10.75
N THR A 102 30.78 7.93 11.91
CA THR A 102 31.69 7.27 12.85
C THR A 102 31.20 7.49 14.27
N VAL A 103 31.55 6.59 15.18
CA VAL A 103 31.13 6.66 16.58
C VAL A 103 31.64 7.93 17.27
N TYR A 104 30.74 8.62 17.99
CA TYR A 104 31.06 9.76 18.85
C TYR A 104 30.91 9.38 20.32
N GLY A 105 31.74 9.96 21.20
CA GLY A 105 31.64 9.76 22.64
C GLY A 105 31.72 8.28 23.05
N ASP A 106 30.74 7.82 23.84
CA ASP A 106 30.62 6.41 24.24
C ASP A 106 29.89 5.52 23.22
N GLY A 107 29.40 6.11 22.12
CA GLY A 107 28.67 5.41 21.08
C GLY A 107 27.31 4.87 21.50
N SER A 108 26.71 5.30 22.60
CA SER A 108 25.39 4.78 23.04
C SER A 108 24.23 5.17 22.13
N GLY A 109 24.39 6.18 21.28
CA GLY A 109 23.33 6.81 20.49
C GLY A 109 22.37 7.65 21.31
N SER A 110 22.60 7.84 22.61
CA SER A 110 21.65 8.50 23.54
C SER A 110 21.57 10.02 23.39
N SER A 111 22.57 10.63 22.75
CA SER A 111 22.68 12.08 22.53
C SER A 111 23.56 12.33 21.29
N PRO A 112 23.55 13.56 20.72
CA PRO A 112 24.45 13.92 19.63
C PRO A 112 25.93 13.69 19.96
N GLU A 113 26.36 13.96 21.19
CA GLU A 113 27.74 13.83 21.65
C GLU A 113 28.17 12.36 21.79
N ASN A 114 27.19 11.46 21.93
CA ASN A 114 27.36 10.02 22.07
C ASN A 114 26.80 9.24 20.87
N ALA A 115 26.74 9.86 19.68
CA ALA A 115 26.14 9.24 18.50
C ALA A 115 26.79 7.90 18.16
N MET A 116 25.96 6.91 17.84
CA MET A 116 26.41 5.58 17.47
C MET A 116 26.83 5.56 15.99
N ASP A 117 27.72 4.64 15.62
CA ASP A 117 27.97 4.31 14.22
C ASP A 117 26.68 3.80 13.54
N TYR A 118 26.29 4.43 12.42
CA TYR A 118 25.09 4.07 11.67
C TYR A 118 25.09 2.63 11.13
N LEU A 119 26.23 1.94 11.07
CA LEU A 119 26.34 0.53 10.65
C LEU A 119 26.31 -0.48 11.82
N SER A 120 26.23 -0.01 13.07
CA SER A 120 26.27 -0.88 14.24
C SER A 120 25.10 -1.87 14.31
N SER A 121 25.38 -3.16 14.13
CA SER A 121 24.36 -4.23 14.20
C SER A 121 23.71 -4.34 15.59
N THR A 122 24.46 -4.05 16.66
CA THR A 122 23.95 -4.05 18.03
C THR A 122 22.96 -2.90 18.24
N PHE A 123 23.26 -1.72 17.70
CA PHE A 123 22.36 -0.57 17.74
C PHE A 123 21.03 -0.86 17.06
N TRP A 124 21.05 -1.37 15.83
CA TRP A 124 19.83 -1.71 15.09
C TRP A 124 19.04 -2.87 15.69
N SER A 125 19.69 -3.75 16.45
CA SER A 125 19.00 -4.79 17.23
C SER A 125 18.26 -4.16 18.41
N ASN A 126 18.87 -3.22 19.11
CA ASN A 126 18.24 -2.50 20.22
C ASN A 126 17.07 -1.63 19.76
N VAL A 127 17.24 -0.88 18.66
CA VAL A 127 16.15 -0.11 18.03
C VAL A 127 14.95 -1.00 17.72
N ASN A 128 15.19 -2.18 17.14
CA ASN A 128 14.11 -3.12 16.82
C ASN A 128 13.38 -3.65 18.05
N ASN A 129 14.10 -3.88 19.16
CA ASN A 129 13.48 -4.30 20.41
C ASN A 129 12.56 -3.22 20.98
N ILE A 130 12.97 -1.94 20.88
CA ILE A 130 12.18 -0.80 21.39
C ILE A 130 10.93 -0.57 20.55
N LEU A 131 11.02 -0.78 19.23
CA LEU A 131 9.91 -0.72 18.29
C LEU A 131 8.77 -1.70 18.61
N ASN A 132 8.96 -2.67 19.52
CA ASN A 132 7.85 -3.48 20.00
C ASN A 132 6.88 -2.73 20.93
N THR A 133 7.26 -1.55 21.41
CA THR A 133 6.50 -0.80 22.44
C THR A 133 6.43 0.70 22.21
N ASN A 134 7.34 1.28 21.41
CA ASN A 134 7.44 2.72 21.20
C ASN A 134 7.82 3.03 19.76
N ASP A 135 7.38 4.18 19.26
CA ASP A 135 7.95 4.77 18.05
C ASP A 135 9.41 5.10 18.28
N VAL A 136 10.24 4.99 17.24
CA VAL A 136 11.67 5.32 17.32
C VAL A 136 12.04 6.30 16.22
N GLN A 137 12.73 7.38 16.58
CA GLN A 137 13.35 8.30 15.62
C GLN A 137 14.86 8.29 15.77
N ILE A 138 15.57 7.98 14.68
CA ILE A 138 17.02 8.02 14.58
C ILE A 138 17.42 9.30 13.86
N ILE A 139 18.10 10.20 14.58
CA ILE A 139 18.58 11.48 14.08
C ILE A 139 20.02 11.27 13.57
N PHE A 140 20.19 11.36 12.27
CA PHE A 140 21.48 11.30 11.60
C PHE A 140 22.16 12.67 11.71
N LEU A 141 23.35 12.70 12.30
CA LEU A 141 24.15 13.92 12.40
C LEU A 141 24.68 14.36 11.03
N ASP A 142 25.12 15.61 10.95
CA ASP A 142 25.73 16.13 9.74
C ASP A 142 27.02 15.37 9.44
N GLY A 143 27.22 14.97 8.18
CA GLY A 143 28.38 14.18 7.79
C GLY A 143 28.23 13.49 6.46
N ILE A 144 29.34 12.92 6.00
CA ILE A 144 29.38 12.08 4.80
C ILE A 144 29.31 10.62 5.24
N TYR A 145 28.29 9.92 4.76
CA TYR A 145 27.97 8.53 5.04
C TYR A 145 28.31 7.64 3.83
N GLY A 146 28.53 6.35 4.09
CA GLY A 146 28.86 5.35 3.08
C GLY A 146 30.35 5.04 3.00
N SER A 147 30.65 3.81 2.58
CA SER A 147 31.97 3.35 2.17
C SER A 147 31.82 2.48 0.89
N GLU A 148 32.92 2.12 0.24
CA GLU A 148 32.86 1.31 -0.99
C GLU A 148 32.29 -0.11 -0.76
N LEU A 149 32.38 -0.62 0.46
CA LEU A 149 32.08 -2.01 0.80
C LEU A 149 30.91 -2.17 1.78
N GLU A 150 30.39 -1.07 2.35
CA GLU A 150 29.36 -1.14 3.38
C GLU A 150 28.21 -0.18 3.08
N TRP A 151 27.01 -0.65 3.38
CA TRP A 151 25.77 0.11 3.27
C TRP A 151 24.84 -0.24 4.42
N LEU A 152 23.84 0.61 4.65
CA LEU A 152 22.86 0.39 5.69
C LEU A 152 21.84 -0.65 5.24
N ASP A 153 22.07 -1.90 5.61
CA ASP A 153 21.14 -3.01 5.35
C ASP A 153 20.18 -3.23 6.52
N LEU A 154 18.92 -2.86 6.34
CA LEU A 154 17.87 -2.99 7.32
C LEU A 154 16.97 -4.16 6.96
N TRP A 155 17.24 -5.30 7.60
CA TRP A 155 16.41 -6.50 7.50
C TRP A 155 15.37 -6.56 8.63
N ALA A 156 14.10 -6.75 8.25
CA ALA A 156 12.96 -6.96 9.13
C ALA A 156 12.87 -5.90 10.24
N LYS A 157 12.98 -4.62 9.87
CA LYS A 157 12.90 -3.48 10.79
C LYS A 157 11.53 -2.81 10.75
N GLY A 158 11.18 -2.19 11.88
CA GLY A 158 9.92 -1.49 12.05
C GLY A 158 8.94 -2.26 12.93
N ASN A 159 7.68 -1.84 12.92
CA ASN A 159 6.60 -2.52 13.60
C ASN A 159 5.25 -2.06 13.02
N PRO A 160 4.25 -2.94 12.83
CA PRO A 160 2.94 -2.53 12.32
C PRO A 160 2.24 -1.43 13.13
N MET A 161 2.57 -1.32 14.42
CA MET A 161 2.00 -0.34 15.36
C MET A 161 2.94 0.82 15.68
N HIS A 162 4.25 0.60 15.62
CA HIS A 162 5.24 1.59 16.01
C HIS A 162 6.17 1.96 14.86
N LYS A 163 6.26 3.26 14.58
CA LYS A 163 6.98 3.77 13.42
C LYS A 163 8.47 3.90 13.71
N LEU A 164 9.29 3.48 12.74
CA LEU A 164 10.72 3.80 12.70
C LEU A 164 10.96 4.96 11.73
N THR A 165 11.53 6.07 12.21
CA THR A 165 11.88 7.23 11.37
C THR A 165 13.38 7.44 11.35
N LEU A 166 13.99 7.49 10.16
CA LEU A 166 15.32 8.01 9.95
C LEU A 166 15.21 9.47 9.50
N VAL A 167 15.90 10.39 10.17
CA VAL A 167 15.83 11.82 9.83
C VAL A 167 17.21 12.45 9.87
N ALA A 168 17.52 13.31 8.91
CA ALA A 168 18.71 14.15 8.99
C ALA A 168 18.50 15.28 10.04
N ARG A 169 19.49 15.49 10.92
CA ARG A 169 19.47 16.56 11.95
C ARG A 169 19.28 17.92 11.31
N ASN A 170 20.12 18.24 10.32
CA ASN A 170 19.93 19.35 9.42
C ASN A 170 19.59 18.77 8.04
N ARG A 171 18.50 19.24 7.45
CA ARG A 171 18.04 18.76 6.15
C ARG A 171 19.18 18.84 5.12
N HIS A 172 19.41 17.72 4.44
CA HIS A 172 20.42 17.47 3.41
C HIS A 172 21.88 17.50 3.89
N ALA A 173 22.13 17.60 5.21
CA ALA A 173 23.48 17.61 5.77
C ALA A 173 24.01 16.20 6.10
N ALA A 174 23.13 15.20 6.19
CA ALA A 174 23.52 13.78 6.16
C ALA A 174 23.58 13.34 4.69
N VAL A 175 24.80 13.24 4.16
CA VAL A 175 25.08 13.04 2.74
C VAL A 175 25.68 11.66 2.49
N PHE A 176 25.03 10.83 1.69
CA PHE A 176 25.60 9.58 1.20
C PHE A 176 26.33 9.81 -0.13
N ASP A 177 27.66 9.67 -0.14
CA ASP A 177 28.52 10.11 -1.27
C ASP A 177 29.66 9.13 -1.63
N ALA A 178 29.53 7.86 -1.25
CA ALA A 178 30.49 6.81 -1.61
C ALA A 178 30.10 6.09 -2.90
N VAL A 179 31.06 5.52 -3.64
CA VAL A 179 30.76 4.59 -4.75
C VAL A 179 30.42 3.22 -4.16
N THR A 180 29.18 2.76 -4.30
CA THR A 180 28.73 1.51 -3.65
C THR A 180 27.64 0.81 -4.48
N SER A 181 27.12 -0.32 -4.03
CA SER A 181 25.96 -0.96 -4.66
C SER A 181 24.66 -0.28 -4.24
N HIS A 182 24.54 0.06 -2.96
CA HIS A 182 23.38 0.69 -2.34
C HIS A 182 23.83 1.60 -1.20
N TYR A 183 23.02 2.58 -0.80
CA TYR A 183 23.25 3.27 0.48
C TYR A 183 22.37 2.73 1.58
N ILE A 184 21.09 2.50 1.27
CA ILE A 184 20.11 1.96 2.21
C ILE A 184 19.34 0.85 1.51
N THR A 185 19.31 -0.33 2.12
CA THR A 185 18.45 -1.43 1.70
C THR A 185 17.40 -1.69 2.78
N LEU A 186 16.13 -1.69 2.39
CA LEU A 186 14.99 -1.98 3.26
C LEU A 186 14.41 -3.33 2.85
N GLN A 187 14.78 -4.38 3.60
CA GLN A 187 14.32 -5.74 3.35
C GLN A 187 13.26 -6.13 4.38
N ALA A 188 12.05 -6.48 3.93
CA ALA A 188 10.95 -6.86 4.83
C ALA A 188 10.65 -5.82 5.94
N CYS A 189 10.82 -4.52 5.65
CA CYS A 189 10.61 -3.44 6.61
C CYS A 189 9.15 -2.97 6.62
N CYS A 190 8.63 -2.53 7.76
CA CYS A 190 7.26 -1.96 7.80
C CYS A 190 7.15 -0.70 8.65
N ASN A 191 6.22 0.20 8.27
CA ASN A 191 5.92 1.44 9.00
C ASN A 191 7.19 2.28 9.25
N PHE A 192 7.79 2.73 8.15
CA PHE A 192 9.15 3.26 8.12
C PHE A 192 9.22 4.60 7.37
N ASP A 193 9.89 5.61 7.93
CA ASP A 193 10.07 6.91 7.27
C ASP A 193 11.57 7.22 7.03
N ILE A 194 11.91 7.81 5.89
CA ILE A 194 13.21 8.41 5.56
C ILE A 194 12.99 9.88 5.23
N ASP A 195 13.60 10.79 5.98
CA ASP A 195 13.34 12.23 5.87
C ASP A 195 14.62 13.07 5.80
N GLY A 196 14.73 13.86 4.72
CA GLY A 196 15.69 14.95 4.64
C GLY A 196 17.13 14.55 4.30
N PHE A 197 17.37 13.37 3.76
CA PHE A 197 18.73 12.93 3.37
C PHE A 197 19.14 13.47 1.99
N LYS A 198 20.45 13.47 1.72
CA LYS A 198 21.01 13.68 0.39
C LYS A 198 21.78 12.44 -0.04
N PHE A 199 21.52 11.95 -1.24
CA PHE A 199 22.25 10.87 -1.90
C PHE A 199 22.93 11.49 -3.13
N ALA A 200 24.25 11.42 -3.20
CA ALA A 200 25.06 12.19 -4.16
C ALA A 200 26.11 11.36 -4.91
N GLY A 201 26.55 10.24 -4.35
CA GLY A 201 27.57 9.40 -4.97
C GLY A 201 26.97 8.34 -5.90
N GLU A 202 27.87 7.66 -6.61
CA GLU A 202 27.51 6.65 -7.60
C GLU A 202 27.06 5.35 -6.95
N VAL A 203 25.97 4.77 -7.47
CA VAL A 203 25.46 3.47 -7.04
C VAL A 203 25.33 2.51 -8.22
N ALA A 204 25.84 1.29 -8.07
CA ALA A 204 25.69 0.24 -9.08
C ALA A 204 24.26 -0.33 -9.13
N GLY A 205 23.53 -0.26 -8.01
CA GLY A 205 22.13 -0.63 -7.87
C GLY A 205 21.23 0.60 -7.71
N PHE A 206 20.66 0.74 -6.51
CA PHE A 206 19.81 1.88 -6.15
C PHE A 206 20.31 2.56 -4.88
N ALA A 207 20.22 3.89 -4.80
CA ALA A 207 20.62 4.63 -3.58
C ALA A 207 19.79 4.16 -2.38
N VAL A 208 18.47 4.07 -2.56
CA VAL A 208 17.56 3.38 -1.64
C VAL A 208 16.89 2.23 -2.38
N SER A 209 16.99 1.02 -1.85
CA SER A 209 16.37 -0.17 -2.42
C SER A 209 15.41 -0.79 -1.42
N MET A 210 14.17 -1.04 -1.84
CA MET A 210 13.24 -1.88 -1.11
C MET A 210 13.19 -3.23 -1.80
N ILE A 211 13.49 -4.29 -1.06
CA ILE A 211 13.60 -5.64 -1.59
C ILE A 211 12.79 -6.57 -0.69
N LYS A 212 12.19 -7.59 -1.29
CA LYS A 212 11.49 -8.64 -0.56
C LYS A 212 12.45 -9.47 0.28
N GLY A 213 12.08 -9.74 1.54
CA GLY A 213 12.76 -10.68 2.41
C GLY A 213 12.01 -12.01 2.51
N GLY A 214 12.20 -12.92 1.55
CA GLY A 214 11.47 -14.19 1.52
C GLY A 214 9.99 -13.98 1.15
N LYS A 215 9.04 -14.25 2.05
CA LYS A 215 7.59 -13.96 1.84
C LYS A 215 7.18 -12.58 2.38
N LYS A 216 8.14 -11.74 2.77
CA LYS A 216 7.91 -10.50 3.50
C LYS A 216 8.25 -9.32 2.59
N GLY A 217 7.23 -8.58 2.18
CA GLY A 217 7.40 -7.37 1.40
C GLY A 217 7.55 -6.19 2.34
N SER A 218 8.43 -5.25 2.01
CA SER A 218 8.47 -3.96 2.66
C SER A 218 7.18 -3.17 2.41
N ARG A 219 6.65 -2.50 3.44
CA ARG A 219 5.39 -1.75 3.32
C ARG A 219 5.23 -0.56 4.24
N ASP A 220 4.26 0.30 3.91
CA ASP A 220 3.92 1.49 4.69
C ASP A 220 5.17 2.37 4.91
N ILE A 221 5.88 2.65 3.81
CA ILE A 221 7.14 3.38 3.82
C ILE A 221 6.95 4.76 3.21
N GLU A 222 7.43 5.80 3.89
CA GLU A 222 7.48 7.16 3.36
C GLU A 222 8.93 7.63 3.16
N ILE A 223 9.28 8.04 1.94
CA ILE A 223 10.53 8.75 1.64
C ILE A 223 10.16 10.19 1.33
N ARG A 224 10.71 11.16 2.07
CA ARG A 224 10.33 12.56 1.90
C ARG A 224 11.44 13.57 2.10
N ASN A 225 11.29 14.72 1.44
CA ASN A 225 12.22 15.86 1.52
C ASN A 225 13.68 15.48 1.19
N CYS A 226 13.91 14.41 0.44
CA CYS A 226 15.24 13.92 0.10
C CYS A 226 15.73 14.52 -1.22
N ILE A 227 17.06 14.57 -1.39
CA ILE A 227 17.70 14.88 -2.67
C ILE A 227 18.42 13.63 -3.18
N PHE A 228 18.17 13.27 -4.42
CA PHE A 228 18.89 12.25 -5.16
C PHE A 228 19.60 12.91 -6.34
N GLN A 229 20.92 12.72 -6.44
CA GLN A 229 21.74 13.38 -7.44
C GLN A 229 22.87 12.48 -7.94
N SER A 230 23.14 12.51 -9.24
CA SER A 230 24.36 11.92 -9.84
C SER A 230 24.50 10.39 -9.67
N HIS A 231 23.40 9.64 -9.73
CA HIS A 231 23.41 8.18 -9.57
C HIS A 231 23.56 7.43 -10.91
N GLY A 232 24.34 6.33 -10.93
CA GLY A 232 24.58 5.52 -12.13
C GLY A 232 23.36 4.75 -12.65
N LYS A 233 22.82 3.81 -11.87
CA LYS A 233 21.67 2.96 -12.27
C LYS A 233 20.31 3.47 -11.76
N GLY A 234 20.22 3.93 -10.51
CA GLY A 234 18.99 4.59 -10.07
C GLY A 234 19.02 5.15 -8.65
N PRO A 235 18.23 6.19 -8.35
CA PRO A 235 17.93 6.66 -7.00
C PRO A 235 17.12 5.68 -6.15
N LEU A 236 15.99 5.17 -6.67
CA LEU A 236 15.02 4.44 -5.87
C LEU A 236 14.52 3.18 -6.58
N GLY A 237 14.69 2.03 -5.92
CA GLY A 237 14.13 0.74 -6.34
C GLY A 237 13.05 0.28 -5.37
N ILE A 238 11.86 -0.05 -5.89
CA ILE A 238 10.74 -0.61 -5.14
C ILE A 238 10.42 -1.96 -5.79
N LEU A 239 10.95 -3.05 -5.24
CA LEU A 239 10.99 -4.33 -5.98
C LEU A 239 10.06 -5.40 -5.40
N ASP A 240 9.61 -6.36 -6.20
CA ASP A 240 9.10 -7.67 -5.73
C ASP A 240 8.01 -7.64 -4.62
N GLY A 241 6.84 -7.04 -4.91
CA GLY A 241 5.68 -7.11 -4.03
C GLY A 241 5.71 -6.17 -2.80
N ASN A 242 6.63 -5.21 -2.79
CA ASN A 242 6.58 -4.08 -1.86
C ASN A 242 5.35 -3.21 -2.12
N ARG A 243 4.77 -2.61 -1.06
CA ARG A 243 3.46 -1.94 -1.18
C ARG A 243 3.22 -0.80 -0.21
N ASN A 244 2.25 0.07 -0.51
CA ASN A 244 1.94 1.27 0.29
C ASN A 244 3.19 2.18 0.45
N ILE A 245 3.84 2.49 -0.66
CA ILE A 245 5.07 3.27 -0.67
C ILE A 245 4.76 4.70 -1.11
N THR A 246 5.14 5.67 -0.28
CA THR A 246 4.98 7.09 -0.60
C THR A 246 6.34 7.75 -0.81
N VAL A 247 6.50 8.45 -1.93
CA VAL A 247 7.66 9.29 -2.24
C VAL A 247 7.15 10.72 -2.39
N ARG A 248 7.57 11.63 -1.50
CA ARG A 248 6.97 12.96 -1.42
C ARG A 248 7.96 14.10 -1.25
N ASN A 249 7.77 15.19 -1.99
CA ASN A 249 8.64 16.38 -1.89
C ASN A 249 10.13 16.04 -2.08
N CYS A 250 10.45 15.08 -2.96
CA CYS A 250 11.83 14.70 -3.25
C CYS A 250 12.31 15.38 -4.53
N ASP A 251 13.60 15.72 -4.57
CA ASP A 251 14.29 16.23 -5.75
C ASP A 251 15.17 15.15 -6.35
N PHE A 252 14.95 14.81 -7.61
CA PHE A 252 15.77 13.90 -8.41
C PHE A 252 16.44 14.71 -9.51
N ARG A 253 17.77 14.80 -9.52
CA ARG A 253 18.48 15.67 -10.47
C ARG A 253 19.74 15.04 -11.05
N ASN A 254 19.93 15.17 -12.36
CA ASN A 254 21.13 14.68 -13.04
C ASN A 254 21.42 13.22 -12.68
N CYS A 255 20.38 12.40 -12.62
CA CYS A 255 20.52 10.97 -12.39
C CYS A 255 20.78 10.27 -13.73
N GLY A 256 21.34 9.08 -13.67
CA GLY A 256 21.58 8.19 -14.80
C GLY A 256 23.02 8.13 -15.30
N GLY A 257 23.29 7.05 -16.01
CA GLY A 257 24.52 6.74 -16.72
C GLY A 257 24.24 5.78 -17.89
N PHE A 258 25.24 5.04 -18.34
CA PHE A 258 25.03 3.98 -19.34
C PHE A 258 24.37 2.75 -18.66
N GLY A 259 23.33 2.17 -19.28
CA GLY A 259 22.71 0.93 -18.79
C GLY A 259 21.26 1.04 -18.26
N GLU A 260 20.41 1.80 -18.96
CA GLU A 260 18.97 1.94 -18.67
C GLU A 260 18.63 2.42 -17.24
N PRO A 261 19.09 3.61 -16.83
CA PRO A 261 18.82 4.09 -15.49
C PRO A 261 17.40 4.63 -15.31
N HIS A 262 16.88 4.54 -14.10
CA HIS A 262 15.55 5.05 -13.72
C HIS A 262 15.66 5.92 -12.47
N MET A 263 14.83 6.96 -12.35
CA MET A 263 14.74 7.73 -11.11
C MET A 263 13.96 6.98 -10.03
N ILE A 264 12.83 6.38 -10.41
CA ILE A 264 12.05 5.47 -9.58
C ILE A 264 11.74 4.23 -10.42
N TYR A 265 12.20 3.07 -9.96
CA TYR A 265 11.95 1.80 -10.62
C TYR A 265 11.09 0.92 -9.71
N SER A 266 9.87 0.63 -10.15
CA SER A 266 8.94 -0.27 -9.46
C SER A 266 8.62 -1.45 -10.36
N ASP A 267 8.73 -2.67 -9.84
CA ASP A 267 8.46 -3.89 -10.61
C ASP A 267 7.71 -4.96 -9.82
N HIS A 268 7.38 -6.06 -10.50
CA HIS A 268 6.95 -7.36 -9.96
C HIS A 268 5.97 -7.27 -8.79
N ASP A 269 4.68 -7.15 -9.09
CA ASP A 269 3.57 -7.19 -8.12
C ASP A 269 3.59 -6.06 -7.06
N THR A 270 4.37 -4.99 -7.25
CA THR A 270 4.34 -3.83 -6.33
C THR A 270 3.01 -3.07 -6.43
N ARG A 271 2.48 -2.59 -5.29
CA ARG A 271 1.13 -1.99 -5.24
C ARG A 271 1.04 -0.73 -4.39
N ASP A 272 0.04 0.11 -4.68
CA ASP A 272 -0.28 1.31 -3.89
C ASP A 272 0.94 2.24 -3.71
N ILE A 273 1.56 2.60 -4.84
CA ILE A 273 2.68 3.54 -4.90
C ILE A 273 2.14 4.95 -5.10
N LEU A 274 2.56 5.88 -4.25
CA LEU A 274 2.23 7.31 -4.36
C LEU A 274 3.51 8.12 -4.55
N ILE A 275 3.64 8.78 -5.69
CA ILE A 275 4.69 9.75 -5.98
C ILE A 275 4.03 11.12 -6.01
N LYS A 276 4.41 12.01 -5.10
CA LYS A 276 3.69 13.26 -4.87
C LYS A 276 4.60 14.47 -4.69
N ASP A 277 4.27 15.56 -5.37
CA ASP A 277 4.96 16.86 -5.21
C ASP A 277 6.49 16.74 -5.39
N CYS A 278 6.93 15.77 -6.19
CA CYS A 278 8.34 15.53 -6.50
C CYS A 278 8.79 16.35 -7.71
N ASN A 279 10.07 16.64 -7.75
CA ASN A 279 10.69 17.38 -8.84
C ASN A 279 11.80 16.52 -9.45
N PHE A 280 11.66 16.25 -10.73
CA PHE A 280 12.58 15.46 -11.51
C PHE A 280 13.22 16.36 -12.57
N ILE A 281 14.54 16.35 -12.65
CA ILE A 281 15.32 17.19 -13.57
C ILE A 281 16.43 16.35 -14.18
N ASP A 282 16.48 16.30 -15.52
CA ASP A 282 17.55 15.69 -16.30
C ASP A 282 17.94 14.26 -15.87
N LEU A 283 17.25 13.26 -16.41
CA LEU A 283 17.72 11.87 -16.42
C LEU A 283 18.54 11.60 -17.68
N LEU A 284 19.70 10.98 -17.53
CA LEU A 284 20.50 10.50 -18.65
C LEU A 284 20.17 9.04 -18.96
N GLY A 285 19.74 8.72 -20.18
CA GLY A 285 19.77 7.34 -20.71
C GLY A 285 18.51 6.47 -20.58
N SER A 286 17.47 6.87 -19.84
CA SER A 286 16.16 6.18 -19.89
C SER A 286 14.93 6.99 -19.42
N ASP A 287 13.84 6.28 -19.15
CA ASP A 287 12.58 6.67 -18.51
C ASP A 287 12.72 6.92 -17.01
N TRP A 288 11.91 7.85 -16.49
CA TRP A 288 12.15 8.45 -15.18
C TRP A 288 11.45 7.67 -14.07
N VAL A 289 10.16 7.40 -14.25
CA VAL A 289 9.36 6.60 -13.33
C VAL A 289 8.85 5.38 -14.07
N ARG A 290 9.14 4.19 -13.56
CA ARG A 290 8.74 2.91 -14.16
C ARG A 290 7.81 2.11 -13.28
N PHE A 291 6.75 1.57 -13.88
CA PHE A 291 5.82 0.60 -13.29
C PHE A 291 5.78 -0.66 -14.15
N ARG A 292 6.63 -1.64 -13.84
CA ARG A 292 6.81 -2.88 -14.61
C ARG A 292 6.05 -4.05 -13.97
N ASP A 293 5.61 -5.00 -14.79
CA ASP A 293 5.14 -6.33 -14.41
C ASP A 293 4.19 -6.36 -13.20
N ASP A 294 2.93 -6.06 -13.49
CA ASP A 294 1.80 -6.00 -12.57
C ASP A 294 2.02 -5.05 -11.39
N CYS A 295 2.92 -4.07 -11.55
CA CYS A 295 2.94 -2.88 -10.72
C CYS A 295 1.66 -2.09 -10.94
N ASP A 296 0.85 -1.93 -9.89
CA ASP A 296 -0.53 -1.47 -10.01
C ASP A 296 -0.94 -0.57 -8.86
N TYR A 297 -2.09 0.08 -8.99
CA TYR A 297 -2.61 1.02 -8.00
C TYR A 297 -1.63 2.19 -7.76
N ALA A 298 -0.97 2.66 -8.81
CA ALA A 298 0.03 3.72 -8.72
C ALA A 298 -0.58 5.11 -8.93
N THR A 299 0.00 6.12 -8.28
CA THR A 299 -0.43 7.52 -8.40
C THR A 299 0.78 8.43 -8.51
N VAL A 300 0.78 9.31 -9.51
CA VAL A 300 1.77 10.37 -9.72
C VAL A 300 1.02 11.71 -9.73
N ASP A 301 1.18 12.49 -8.66
CA ASP A 301 0.38 13.69 -8.43
C ASP A 301 1.24 14.92 -8.11
N GLY A 302 0.95 16.06 -8.74
CA GLY A 302 1.61 17.34 -8.41
C GLY A 302 3.11 17.40 -8.73
N CYS A 303 3.63 16.46 -9.52
CA CYS A 303 5.06 16.35 -9.80
C CYS A 303 5.49 17.23 -10.99
N LYS A 304 6.78 17.57 -11.04
CA LYS A 304 7.39 18.32 -12.14
C LYS A 304 8.46 17.46 -12.81
N PHE A 305 8.36 17.29 -14.11
CA PHE A 305 9.29 16.57 -14.96
C PHE A 305 9.89 17.54 -15.97
N HIS A 306 11.20 17.77 -15.91
CA HIS A 306 11.85 18.77 -16.75
C HIS A 306 13.16 18.26 -17.35
N SER A 307 13.13 17.90 -18.64
CA SER A 307 14.33 17.60 -19.42
C SER A 307 14.84 18.84 -20.14
N THR A 308 16.10 19.18 -19.91
CA THR A 308 16.85 20.21 -20.63
C THR A 308 17.78 19.62 -21.69
N ASN A 309 17.91 18.29 -21.74
CA ASN A 309 18.88 17.61 -22.59
C ASN A 309 18.46 17.64 -24.07
N SER A 310 19.38 17.98 -24.98
CA SER A 310 19.11 18.04 -26.43
C SER A 310 19.37 16.74 -27.20
N ASP A 311 19.91 15.70 -26.56
CA ASP A 311 20.23 14.45 -27.25
C ASP A 311 18.99 13.59 -27.47
N TYR A 312 18.79 13.17 -28.73
CA TYR A 312 17.73 12.26 -29.15
C TYR A 312 17.73 10.94 -28.36
N ASN A 313 18.91 10.44 -27.96
CA ASN A 313 19.03 9.20 -27.19
C ASN A 313 18.73 9.39 -25.70
N ILE A 314 18.54 10.63 -25.24
CA ILE A 314 18.37 10.96 -23.83
C ILE A 314 16.94 11.41 -23.53
N ASN A 315 16.28 12.11 -24.45
CA ASN A 315 14.86 12.43 -24.31
C ASN A 315 14.01 11.18 -24.55
N LYS A 316 13.82 10.38 -23.50
CA LYS A 316 12.83 9.30 -23.42
C LYS A 316 11.62 9.75 -22.59
N GLU A 317 10.57 8.94 -22.61
CA GLU A 317 9.33 9.12 -21.84
C GLU A 317 9.57 9.43 -20.36
N PHE A 318 8.69 10.24 -19.75
CA PHE A 318 8.78 10.51 -18.31
C PHE A 318 8.29 9.33 -17.47
N ILE A 319 7.12 8.78 -17.82
CA ILE A 319 6.52 7.63 -17.11
C ILE A 319 6.43 6.45 -18.08
N LEU A 320 7.00 5.31 -17.70
CA LEU A 320 6.96 4.08 -18.48
C LEU A 320 6.20 2.98 -17.73
N ILE A 321 5.30 2.30 -18.45
CA ILE A 321 4.57 1.12 -17.99
C ILE A 321 4.90 -0.02 -18.97
N PRO A 322 6.02 -0.75 -18.77
CA PRO A 322 6.51 -1.72 -19.75
C PRO A 322 6.19 -3.17 -19.39
N LEU A 323 6.05 -3.99 -20.43
CA LEU A 323 6.22 -5.45 -20.43
C LEU A 323 7.37 -5.79 -21.37
N PHE A 324 8.39 -6.42 -20.83
CA PHE A 324 9.51 -6.94 -21.60
C PHE A 324 9.24 -8.33 -22.13
N ASN A 325 8.54 -9.18 -21.37
CA ASN A 325 8.15 -10.54 -21.77
C ASN A 325 9.27 -11.28 -22.53
N ASP A 326 10.46 -11.33 -21.93
CA ASP A 326 11.68 -11.87 -22.53
C ASP A 326 11.76 -13.41 -22.46
N VAL A 327 10.75 -14.05 -21.88
CA VAL A 327 10.54 -15.49 -21.84
C VAL A 327 9.47 -15.91 -22.86
N ASN A 328 9.61 -17.08 -23.48
CA ASN A 328 8.60 -17.66 -24.37
C ASN A 328 7.95 -18.90 -23.73
N PRO A 329 6.63 -18.88 -23.49
CA PRO A 329 5.71 -17.74 -23.68
C PRO A 329 5.93 -16.65 -22.61
N GLY A 330 5.40 -15.45 -22.83
CA GLY A 330 5.58 -14.28 -21.95
C GLY A 330 5.06 -14.52 -20.53
N ASN A 331 5.54 -13.78 -19.55
CA ASN A 331 5.20 -14.01 -18.13
C ASN A 331 4.94 -12.72 -17.33
N GLU A 332 4.89 -11.57 -17.98
CA GLU A 332 4.64 -10.26 -17.40
C GLU A 332 3.27 -9.70 -17.82
N PHE A 333 2.67 -8.89 -16.93
CA PHE A 333 1.33 -8.34 -17.13
C PHE A 333 1.28 -6.82 -16.88
N PHE A 334 0.45 -6.07 -17.60
CA PHE A 334 0.27 -4.65 -17.30
C PHE A 334 -0.49 -4.46 -15.99
N GLY A 335 -0.08 -3.50 -15.16
CA GLY A 335 -0.97 -2.95 -14.12
C GLY A 335 -2.23 -2.34 -14.73
N THR A 336 -3.29 -2.13 -13.94
CA THR A 336 -4.60 -1.70 -14.48
C THR A 336 -5.16 -0.42 -13.86
N ASN A 337 -4.55 0.10 -12.79
CA ASN A 337 -5.02 1.21 -11.98
C ASN A 337 -3.92 2.26 -11.84
N PHE A 338 -4.02 3.32 -12.63
CA PHE A 338 -3.07 4.42 -12.63
C PHE A 338 -3.80 5.76 -12.49
N GLN A 339 -3.22 6.67 -11.72
CA GLN A 339 -3.68 8.05 -11.67
C GLN A 339 -2.50 9.01 -11.84
N ILE A 340 -2.56 9.83 -12.88
CA ILE A 340 -1.50 10.76 -13.26
C ILE A 340 -2.11 12.17 -13.35
N THR A 341 -2.00 12.94 -12.27
CA THR A 341 -2.77 14.19 -12.12
C THR A 341 -1.93 15.39 -11.69
N ASN A 342 -2.34 16.59 -12.12
CA ASN A 342 -1.73 17.85 -11.66
C ASN A 342 -0.21 17.96 -11.90
N ASN A 343 0.34 17.21 -12.87
CA ASN A 343 1.77 17.20 -13.15
C ASN A 343 2.15 18.25 -14.21
N ILE A 344 3.43 18.61 -14.25
CA ILE A 344 4.03 19.41 -15.31
C ILE A 344 5.06 18.57 -16.03
N PHE A 345 4.88 18.35 -17.33
CA PHE A 345 5.82 17.63 -18.20
C PHE A 345 6.45 18.60 -19.19
N ARG A 346 7.79 18.66 -19.23
CA ARG A 346 8.52 19.65 -20.03
C ARG A 346 9.79 19.11 -20.67
N TYR A 347 9.88 19.21 -22.00
CA TYR A 347 11.14 19.16 -22.74
C TYR A 347 11.48 20.55 -23.29
N ASP A 348 12.66 21.07 -22.97
CA ASP A 348 13.12 22.37 -23.51
C ASP A 348 13.67 22.28 -24.94
N THR A 349 14.03 21.08 -25.37
CA THR A 349 14.75 20.84 -26.62
C THR A 349 13.96 19.87 -27.52
N PRO A 350 14.07 20.01 -28.85
CA PRO A 350 13.51 19.03 -29.77
C PRO A 350 14.36 17.75 -29.84
N GLY A 351 13.74 16.63 -30.19
CA GLY A 351 14.40 15.33 -30.41
C GLY A 351 14.06 14.30 -29.33
N GLY A 352 14.22 13.01 -29.70
CA GLY A 352 13.90 11.85 -28.88
C GLY A 352 12.43 11.45 -28.93
N ARG A 353 12.01 10.63 -27.98
CA ARG A 353 10.61 10.25 -27.72
C ARG A 353 10.08 11.14 -26.61
N ARG A 354 9.47 12.26 -26.97
CA ARG A 354 8.99 13.27 -26.02
C ARG A 354 7.56 12.97 -25.58
N HIS A 355 7.36 11.80 -24.98
CA HIS A 355 6.06 11.35 -24.48
C HIS A 355 5.96 11.59 -22.97
N ALA A 356 4.79 11.98 -22.47
CA ALA A 356 4.62 12.07 -21.02
C ALA A 356 4.49 10.68 -20.39
N VAL A 357 3.64 9.83 -20.98
CA VAL A 357 3.41 8.46 -20.53
C VAL A 357 3.50 7.49 -21.71
N GLN A 358 4.14 6.35 -21.49
CA GLN A 358 4.24 5.29 -22.48
C GLN A 358 3.87 3.96 -21.85
N ILE A 359 2.92 3.27 -22.46
CA ILE A 359 2.60 1.87 -22.21
C ILE A 359 3.36 1.07 -23.27
N ARG A 360 4.18 0.11 -22.89
CA ARG A 360 5.13 -0.55 -23.81
C ARG A 360 5.05 -2.06 -23.72
N CYS A 361 5.01 -2.73 -24.86
CA CYS A 361 5.21 -4.18 -24.96
C CYS A 361 6.39 -4.50 -25.89
N ASP A 362 7.39 -5.21 -25.35
CA ASP A 362 8.60 -5.59 -26.07
C ASP A 362 8.68 -7.09 -26.43
N GLY A 363 7.83 -7.96 -25.90
CA GLY A 363 8.13 -9.39 -25.86
C GLY A 363 7.04 -10.32 -26.37
N TRP A 364 7.14 -11.57 -25.92
CA TRP A 364 6.17 -12.62 -26.21
C TRP A 364 4.83 -12.33 -25.55
N ASN A 365 3.73 -12.74 -26.19
CA ASN A 365 2.44 -12.79 -25.50
C ASN A 365 2.47 -13.80 -24.35
N VAL A 366 1.72 -13.50 -23.30
CA VAL A 366 1.53 -14.40 -22.16
C VAL A 366 0.71 -15.62 -22.58
N PRO A 367 1.04 -16.84 -22.12
CA PRO A 367 0.26 -18.02 -22.43
C PRO A 367 -1.04 -17.95 -21.63
N GLY A 368 -2.19 -18.13 -22.28
CA GLY A 368 -3.44 -18.16 -21.53
C GLY A 368 -4.63 -18.48 -22.40
N PHE A 369 -5.54 -19.28 -21.85
CA PHE A 369 -6.84 -19.64 -22.41
C PHE A 369 -7.79 -18.44 -22.52
N ASP A 370 -7.46 -17.31 -21.88
CA ASP A 370 -8.30 -16.11 -21.77
C ASP A 370 -7.79 -14.95 -22.66
N GLY A 371 -6.81 -15.18 -23.54
CA GLY A 371 -6.61 -14.35 -24.74
C GLY A 371 -6.03 -12.95 -24.54
N LEU A 372 -5.07 -12.74 -23.64
CA LEU A 372 -4.29 -11.49 -23.70
C LEU A 372 -3.36 -11.52 -24.92
N ASP A 373 -3.51 -10.53 -25.78
CA ASP A 373 -2.69 -10.27 -26.95
C ASP A 373 -2.12 -8.85 -26.82
N TYR A 374 -0.81 -8.77 -26.57
CA TYR A 374 -0.11 -7.49 -26.48
C TYR A 374 0.52 -7.09 -27.83
N TRP A 375 0.52 -7.99 -28.80
CA TRP A 375 0.90 -7.66 -30.16
C TRP A 375 -0.24 -6.88 -30.81
N ILE A 376 0.13 -6.04 -31.77
CA ILE A 376 -0.83 -5.33 -32.59
C ILE A 376 -0.49 -5.53 -34.05
N ASP A 377 -1.52 -5.69 -34.86
CA ASP A 377 -1.46 -5.66 -36.31
C ASP A 377 -1.63 -4.22 -36.86
N PRO A 378 -1.40 -3.98 -38.15
CA PRO A 378 -1.55 -2.64 -38.73
C PRO A 378 -2.97 -2.05 -38.61
N SER A 379 -4.02 -2.88 -38.63
CA SER A 379 -5.40 -2.42 -38.51
C SER A 379 -5.77 -2.01 -37.08
N GLU A 380 -5.28 -2.75 -36.09
CA GLU A 380 -5.38 -2.38 -34.67
C GLU A 380 -4.58 -1.10 -34.40
N ALA A 381 -3.38 -0.98 -34.96
CA ALA A 381 -2.59 0.24 -34.85
C ALA A 381 -3.29 1.47 -35.47
N ASP A 382 -3.98 1.31 -36.60
CA ASP A 382 -4.80 2.37 -37.19
C ASP A 382 -5.97 2.75 -36.27
N ILE A 383 -6.63 1.77 -35.62
CA ILE A 383 -7.68 2.02 -34.63
C ILE A 383 -7.11 2.75 -33.40
N LEU A 384 -5.96 2.33 -32.88
CA LEU A 384 -5.34 2.95 -31.73
C LEU A 384 -4.91 4.40 -32.01
N ASN A 385 -4.44 4.71 -33.22
CA ASN A 385 -4.07 6.08 -33.60
C ASN A 385 -5.27 6.98 -33.92
N TYR A 386 -6.25 6.46 -34.65
CA TYR A 386 -7.27 7.31 -35.31
C TYR A 386 -8.71 6.93 -34.99
N GLY A 387 -8.93 5.82 -34.29
CA GLY A 387 -10.25 5.36 -33.87
C GLY A 387 -10.85 6.21 -32.75
N THR A 388 -12.14 6.02 -32.54
CA THR A 388 -12.86 6.57 -31.38
C THR A 388 -12.42 5.89 -30.09
N VAL A 389 -12.66 6.54 -28.95
CA VAL A 389 -12.38 5.98 -27.63
C VAL A 389 -13.04 4.61 -27.42
N GLU A 390 -14.29 4.40 -27.85
CA GLU A 390 -14.95 3.09 -27.83
C GLU A 390 -14.18 2.02 -28.61
N GLN A 391 -13.66 2.37 -29.80
CA GLN A 391 -12.89 1.44 -30.62
C GLN A 391 -11.52 1.14 -29.98
N LYS A 392 -10.86 2.12 -29.36
CA LYS A 392 -9.63 1.90 -28.59
C LYS A 392 -9.89 0.98 -27.39
N CYS A 393 -10.99 1.19 -26.65
CA CYS A 393 -11.42 0.30 -25.57
C CYS A 393 -11.66 -1.14 -26.05
N SER A 394 -12.22 -1.33 -27.25
CA SER A 394 -12.47 -2.67 -27.80
C SER A 394 -11.20 -3.49 -28.10
N ILE A 395 -10.03 -2.85 -28.10
CA ILE A 395 -8.71 -3.47 -28.22
C ILE A 395 -8.05 -3.52 -26.84
N LEU A 396 -7.83 -2.34 -26.22
CA LEU A 396 -7.02 -2.19 -24.99
C LEU A 396 -7.57 -2.98 -23.79
N GLU A 397 -8.90 -3.09 -23.65
CA GLU A 397 -9.50 -3.81 -22.52
C GLU A 397 -9.44 -5.33 -22.68
N PRO A 398 -10.04 -5.94 -23.72
CA PRO A 398 -10.06 -7.38 -23.85
C PRO A 398 -8.72 -8.00 -24.26
N GLU A 399 -7.87 -7.30 -25.02
CA GLU A 399 -6.61 -7.89 -25.51
C GLU A 399 -5.44 -7.56 -24.59
N MET A 400 -5.40 -6.36 -24.01
CA MET A 400 -4.25 -5.92 -23.20
C MET A 400 -4.56 -5.86 -21.70
N GLY A 401 -5.82 -6.06 -21.30
CA GLY A 401 -6.26 -5.99 -19.90
C GLY A 401 -6.25 -4.58 -19.31
N LEU A 402 -6.05 -3.54 -20.13
CA LEU A 402 -5.97 -2.14 -19.72
C LEU A 402 -7.37 -1.53 -19.64
N LYS A 403 -7.75 -1.03 -18.47
CA LYS A 403 -9.12 -0.56 -18.19
C LYS A 403 -9.21 0.96 -18.19
N ARG A 404 -10.02 1.53 -19.09
CA ARG A 404 -10.12 2.98 -19.28
C ARG A 404 -10.56 3.72 -18.02
N ASP A 405 -11.55 3.20 -17.32
CA ASP A 405 -12.11 3.79 -16.09
C ASP A 405 -11.14 3.75 -14.90
N ARG A 406 -10.03 3.01 -15.03
CA ARG A 406 -8.98 2.86 -14.02
C ARG A 406 -7.66 3.51 -14.41
N PHE A 407 -7.55 4.01 -15.65
CA PHE A 407 -6.44 4.84 -16.10
C PHE A 407 -6.88 6.30 -16.14
N ILE A 408 -6.57 7.04 -15.07
CA ILE A 408 -7.07 8.39 -14.84
C ILE A 408 -5.96 9.42 -15.09
N MET A 409 -6.20 10.39 -15.95
CA MET A 409 -5.22 11.42 -16.29
C MET A 409 -5.89 12.77 -16.57
N TYR A 410 -5.64 13.77 -15.72
CA TYR A 410 -6.21 15.12 -15.88
C TYR A 410 -5.41 16.21 -15.17
N ASN A 411 -5.68 17.47 -15.51
CA ASN A 411 -5.01 18.67 -14.99
C ASN A 411 -3.47 18.67 -15.13
N ASN A 412 -2.94 17.92 -16.09
CA ASN A 412 -1.52 17.95 -16.41
C ASN A 412 -1.23 19.11 -17.39
N SER A 413 -0.02 19.67 -17.32
CA SER A 413 0.48 20.69 -18.24
C SER A 413 1.63 20.12 -19.07
N PHE A 414 1.59 20.31 -20.38
CA PHE A 414 2.54 19.71 -21.32
C PHE A 414 3.28 20.80 -22.11
N PHE A 415 4.61 20.74 -22.12
CA PHE A 415 5.47 21.68 -22.83
C PHE A 415 6.52 20.93 -23.63
N GLY A 416 6.50 21.07 -24.97
CA GLY A 416 7.44 20.35 -25.84
C GLY A 416 7.21 18.83 -25.88
N ILE A 417 5.98 18.38 -25.58
CA ILE A 417 5.53 16.99 -25.61
C ILE A 417 4.94 16.67 -26.98
N ASP A 418 5.32 15.53 -27.55
CA ASP A 418 4.79 15.05 -28.83
C ASP A 418 3.43 14.36 -28.65
N ASN A 419 3.32 13.48 -27.64
CA ASN A 419 2.07 12.78 -27.29
C ASN A 419 1.96 12.68 -25.76
N GLU A 420 0.75 12.83 -25.22
CA GLU A 420 0.53 12.72 -23.76
C GLU A 420 0.62 11.27 -23.31
N VAL A 421 -0.07 10.36 -24.00
CA VAL A 421 -0.05 8.92 -23.74
C VAL A 421 0.08 8.16 -25.03
N VAL A 422 1.01 7.19 -25.08
CA VAL A 422 1.17 6.29 -26.22
C VAL A 422 1.14 4.83 -25.81
N TYR A 423 0.65 3.97 -26.70
CA TYR A 423 0.89 2.52 -26.65
C TYR A 423 2.00 2.18 -27.65
N TRP A 424 3.09 1.58 -27.21
CA TRP A 424 4.21 1.19 -28.05
C TRP A 424 4.38 -0.32 -28.09
N HIS A 425 4.26 -0.88 -29.29
CA HIS A 425 4.65 -2.25 -29.59
C HIS A 425 6.01 -2.30 -30.29
N PHE A 426 6.94 -3.08 -29.74
CA PHE A 426 8.27 -3.30 -30.30
C PHE A 426 8.70 -4.77 -30.18
N PRO A 427 8.68 -5.58 -31.25
CA PRO A 427 9.06 -6.99 -31.15
C PRO A 427 10.54 -7.13 -30.76
N ASN A 428 10.80 -7.75 -29.62
CA ASN A 428 12.12 -8.02 -29.04
C ASN A 428 12.20 -9.45 -28.47
N ALA A 429 13.37 -9.87 -27.98
CA ALA A 429 13.60 -11.19 -27.37
C ALA A 429 13.22 -12.39 -28.28
N GLY A 430 13.27 -12.18 -29.61
CA GLY A 430 12.90 -13.19 -30.60
C GLY A 430 11.39 -13.40 -30.76
N SER A 431 10.55 -12.58 -30.11
CA SER A 431 9.10 -12.60 -30.26
C SER A 431 8.70 -12.36 -31.72
N GLY A 432 7.56 -12.94 -32.10
CA GLY A 432 6.94 -12.66 -33.39
C GLY A 432 6.47 -11.21 -33.47
N ASN A 433 5.93 -10.84 -34.63
CA ASN A 433 5.22 -9.58 -34.82
C ASN A 433 3.98 -9.87 -35.68
N GLN A 434 2.85 -9.25 -35.36
CA GLN A 434 1.62 -9.27 -36.16
C GLN A 434 1.63 -8.28 -37.34
N GLY A 435 2.76 -7.59 -37.57
CA GLY A 435 2.99 -6.75 -38.74
C GLY A 435 3.14 -5.27 -38.44
N TYR A 436 3.05 -4.84 -37.19
CA TYR A 436 3.23 -3.45 -36.78
C TYR A 436 4.36 -3.27 -35.75
N THR A 437 5.11 -2.18 -35.85
CA THR A 437 6.14 -1.80 -34.87
C THR A 437 6.20 -0.29 -34.84
N GLY A 438 5.98 0.28 -33.66
CA GLY A 438 5.79 1.72 -33.51
C GLY A 438 4.86 2.04 -32.36
N TYR A 439 4.71 3.33 -32.09
CA TYR A 439 3.78 3.81 -31.07
C TYR A 439 2.48 4.32 -31.71
N CYS A 440 1.39 4.13 -30.99
CA CYS A 440 0.07 4.66 -31.30
C CYS A 440 -0.31 5.74 -30.29
N ASP A 441 -0.78 6.89 -30.76
CA ASP A 441 -1.27 7.96 -29.88
C ASP A 441 -2.64 7.60 -29.30
N ILE A 442 -2.68 7.42 -27.97
CA ILE A 442 -3.88 7.11 -27.20
C ILE A 442 -4.16 8.19 -26.16
N SER A 443 -3.72 9.44 -26.40
CA SER A 443 -3.86 10.54 -25.44
C SER A 443 -5.31 10.87 -25.07
N ASP A 444 -6.29 10.52 -25.92
CA ASP A 444 -7.72 10.71 -25.69
C ASP A 444 -8.41 9.52 -24.96
N TRP A 445 -7.70 8.41 -24.77
CA TRP A 445 -8.25 7.20 -24.17
C TRP A 445 -8.45 7.31 -22.64
N PRO A 446 -7.46 7.79 -21.84
CA PRO A 446 -7.60 7.91 -20.38
C PRO A 446 -8.86 8.64 -19.92
N THR A 447 -9.33 8.32 -18.71
CA THR A 447 -10.43 9.06 -18.09
C THR A 447 -9.93 10.37 -17.49
N HIS A 448 -10.58 11.49 -17.81
CA HIS A 448 -10.17 12.84 -17.36
C HIS A 448 -10.84 13.31 -16.05
N CYS A 449 -11.40 12.40 -15.26
CA CYS A 449 -12.00 12.70 -13.97
C CYS A 449 -11.99 11.47 -13.06
N GLY A 450 -12.42 11.66 -11.81
CA GLY A 450 -12.51 10.58 -10.84
C GLY A 450 -11.28 10.44 -9.95
N VAL A 451 -11.29 9.37 -9.17
CA VAL A 451 -10.23 9.00 -8.23
C VAL A 451 -9.96 7.53 -8.42
N ARG A 452 -8.68 7.16 -8.45
CA ARG A 452 -8.26 5.77 -8.51
C ARG A 452 -8.92 4.97 -7.37
N PRO A 453 -9.49 3.78 -7.64
CA PRO A 453 -9.95 2.92 -6.56
C PRO A 453 -8.77 2.53 -5.67
N LYS A 454 -8.99 2.40 -4.37
CA LYS A 454 -7.99 1.82 -3.46
C LYS A 454 -7.77 0.36 -3.82
N ALA A 455 -6.56 -0.17 -3.61
CA ALA A 455 -6.34 -1.60 -3.79
C ALA A 455 -7.26 -2.39 -2.84
N PRO A 456 -8.01 -3.38 -3.35
CA PRO A 456 -8.78 -4.28 -2.51
C PRO A 456 -7.83 -5.09 -1.63
N PRO A 457 -8.30 -5.64 -0.50
CA PRO A 457 -7.44 -6.41 0.37
C PRO A 457 -6.76 -7.61 -0.29
N LEU A 458 -7.48 -8.29 -1.19
CA LEU A 458 -6.93 -9.28 -2.09
C LEU A 458 -7.31 -8.95 -3.53
N ILE A 459 -6.40 -9.23 -4.44
CA ILE A 459 -6.56 -9.16 -5.89
C ILE A 459 -6.69 -10.59 -6.39
N ASN A 460 -7.61 -10.83 -7.33
CA ASN A 460 -7.75 -12.14 -7.98
C ASN A 460 -8.01 -13.29 -6.99
N GLY A 461 -8.86 -13.05 -5.98
CA GLY A 461 -9.21 -14.05 -4.97
C GLY A 461 -9.95 -15.28 -5.54
N ASN A 462 -10.67 -15.09 -6.64
CA ASN A 462 -11.39 -16.12 -7.37
C ASN A 462 -10.59 -16.71 -8.56
N PHE A 463 -9.32 -16.31 -8.73
CA PHE A 463 -8.45 -16.84 -9.79
C PHE A 463 -8.94 -16.61 -11.24
N GLU A 464 -9.82 -15.62 -11.45
CA GLU A 464 -10.42 -15.29 -12.75
C GLU A 464 -9.79 -14.09 -13.46
N ILE A 465 -8.69 -13.54 -12.95
CA ILE A 465 -8.00 -12.48 -13.67
C ILE A 465 -7.43 -13.02 -14.99
N GLN A 466 -7.66 -12.26 -16.06
CA GLN A 466 -7.29 -12.65 -17.42
C GLN A 466 -5.77 -12.90 -17.56
N GLY A 467 -5.41 -13.84 -18.43
CA GLY A 467 -4.04 -14.17 -18.80
C GLY A 467 -3.41 -15.24 -17.91
N ASN A 468 -3.48 -15.07 -16.59
CA ASN A 468 -2.93 -16.05 -15.66
C ASN A 468 -3.73 -16.07 -14.35
N CYS A 469 -4.36 -17.22 -14.06
CA CYS A 469 -5.11 -17.44 -12.82
C CYS A 469 -4.28 -17.23 -11.53
N PHE A 470 -2.95 -17.29 -11.60
CA PHE A 470 -2.06 -17.01 -10.47
C PHE A 470 -1.56 -15.56 -10.40
N ARG A 471 -1.99 -14.67 -11.28
CA ARG A 471 -1.57 -13.27 -11.23
C ARG A 471 -1.97 -12.64 -9.88
N ALA A 472 -1.07 -11.86 -9.29
CA ALA A 472 -1.06 -11.40 -7.90
C ALA A 472 -0.89 -12.47 -6.79
N TRP A 473 -0.74 -13.75 -7.14
CA TRP A 473 -0.43 -14.84 -6.19
C TRP A 473 1.00 -15.34 -6.40
N HIS A 474 1.82 -15.17 -5.37
CA HIS A 474 3.17 -15.71 -5.38
C HIS A 474 3.15 -17.20 -5.10
N LYS A 475 3.98 -17.92 -5.86
CA LYS A 475 4.25 -19.35 -5.69
C LYS A 475 5.70 -19.52 -5.26
N LEU A 476 5.98 -20.45 -4.36
CA LEU A 476 7.37 -20.90 -4.21
C LEU A 476 7.76 -21.71 -5.46
N SER A 477 8.96 -21.45 -6.01
CA SER A 477 9.44 -22.07 -7.25
C SER A 477 9.25 -23.59 -7.21
N ASP A 478 8.69 -24.16 -8.28
CA ASP A 478 8.30 -25.56 -8.45
C ASP A 478 7.02 -26.01 -7.71
N SER A 479 6.20 -25.11 -7.16
CA SER A 479 4.87 -25.51 -6.69
C SER A 479 4.06 -26.12 -7.84
N ASN A 480 3.58 -27.36 -7.71
CA ASN A 480 2.65 -27.98 -8.68
C ASN A 480 1.21 -27.42 -8.53
N SER A 481 1.10 -26.16 -8.13
CA SER A 481 -0.15 -25.43 -8.15
C SER A 481 -0.48 -25.11 -9.61
N VAL A 482 -1.58 -25.67 -10.10
CA VAL A 482 -2.06 -25.49 -11.47
C VAL A 482 -3.51 -25.03 -11.46
N ARG A 483 -3.97 -24.54 -12.61
CA ARG A 483 -5.38 -24.23 -12.84
C ARG A 483 -6.24 -25.47 -12.63
N HIS A 484 -7.38 -25.30 -12.00
CA HIS A 484 -8.44 -26.31 -11.85
C HIS A 484 -9.78 -25.70 -12.27
N GLN A 485 -10.78 -26.53 -12.57
CA GLN A 485 -12.13 -26.04 -12.79
C GLN A 485 -12.62 -25.29 -11.54
N GLY A 486 -13.25 -24.14 -11.74
CA GLY A 486 -13.77 -23.33 -10.64
C GLY A 486 -14.75 -24.07 -9.72
N LEU A 487 -14.81 -23.64 -8.47
CA LEU A 487 -15.75 -24.13 -7.46
C LEU A 487 -17.00 -23.24 -7.45
N ASN A 488 -18.16 -23.81 -7.09
CA ASN A 488 -19.40 -23.03 -6.94
C ASN A 488 -19.82 -22.22 -8.19
N GLY A 489 -19.41 -22.67 -9.39
CA GLY A 489 -19.81 -22.04 -10.66
C GLY A 489 -18.87 -20.94 -11.16
N THR A 490 -17.76 -20.67 -10.47
CA THR A 490 -16.62 -19.96 -11.07
C THR A 490 -16.04 -20.79 -12.22
N ALA A 491 -15.31 -20.15 -13.13
CA ALA A 491 -14.64 -20.82 -14.24
C ALA A 491 -13.31 -21.44 -13.80
N THR A 492 -12.65 -20.86 -12.80
CA THR A 492 -11.27 -21.16 -12.44
C THR A 492 -11.08 -21.27 -10.93
N SER A 493 -10.35 -22.29 -10.51
CA SER A 493 -9.79 -22.40 -9.16
C SER A 493 -8.32 -22.82 -9.26
N VAL A 494 -7.66 -22.97 -8.12
CA VAL A 494 -6.28 -23.46 -8.04
C VAL A 494 -6.24 -24.80 -7.33
N ILE A 495 -5.56 -25.79 -7.93
CA ILE A 495 -5.20 -27.04 -7.27
C ILE A 495 -3.72 -27.13 -7.01
N SER A 496 -3.33 -27.39 -5.76
CA SER A 496 -2.00 -27.83 -5.37
C SER A 496 -1.93 -29.36 -5.48
N ARG A 497 -1.22 -29.92 -6.47
CA ARG A 497 -1.16 -31.38 -6.73
C ARG A 497 -0.31 -32.14 -5.72
N LYS A 498 -0.54 -33.45 -5.55
CA LYS A 498 0.15 -34.30 -4.56
C LYS A 498 1.68 -34.52 -4.75
N ILE A 499 2.31 -33.95 -5.78
CA ILE A 499 3.61 -34.43 -6.29
C ILE A 499 4.82 -33.90 -5.48
N ALA A 500 4.66 -32.83 -4.69
CA ALA A 500 5.75 -32.22 -3.90
C ALA A 500 5.43 -32.22 -2.39
N PRO A 501 6.46 -32.29 -1.52
CA PRO A 501 6.27 -32.40 -0.07
C PRO A 501 5.59 -31.19 0.56
N VAL A 502 5.79 -29.98 0.00
CA VAL A 502 5.16 -28.74 0.43
C VAL A 502 4.87 -27.88 -0.80
N GLN A 503 3.63 -27.41 -0.92
CA GLN A 503 3.20 -26.47 -1.96
C GLN A 503 2.58 -25.27 -1.30
N GLU A 504 3.03 -24.09 -1.70
CA GLU A 504 2.61 -22.85 -1.07
C GLU A 504 2.30 -21.80 -2.10
N MET A 505 1.17 -21.15 -1.87
CA MET A 505 0.76 -19.96 -2.60
C MET A 505 0.37 -18.90 -1.58
N TYR A 506 0.76 -17.66 -1.83
CA TYR A 506 0.46 -16.57 -0.93
C TYR A 506 0.20 -15.28 -1.68
N GLN A 507 -0.53 -14.40 -1.01
CA GLN A 507 -0.73 -13.03 -1.45
C GLN A 507 -0.61 -12.10 -0.25
N TYR A 508 -0.04 -10.94 -0.50
CA TYR A 508 -0.01 -9.86 0.46
C TYR A 508 -1.40 -9.24 0.62
N VAL A 509 -1.83 -9.03 1.86
CA VAL A 509 -3.11 -8.36 2.13
C VAL A 509 -2.89 -6.85 2.14
N ASN A 510 -3.65 -6.13 1.31
CA ASN A 510 -3.64 -4.66 1.26
C ASN A 510 -4.70 -4.09 2.19
N ASN A 511 -4.49 -2.91 2.75
CA ASN A 511 -5.55 -2.08 3.36
C ASN A 511 -6.48 -2.79 4.39
N ALA A 512 -6.04 -3.91 4.99
CA ALA A 512 -6.86 -4.68 5.91
C ALA A 512 -7.20 -3.87 7.16
N LYS A 513 -8.35 -4.19 7.76
CA LYS A 513 -8.76 -3.63 9.04
C LYS A 513 -8.29 -4.55 10.18
N SER A 514 -8.23 -4.00 11.39
CA SER A 514 -7.92 -4.78 12.59
C SER A 514 -9.06 -5.73 12.97
N ILE A 515 -10.29 -5.46 12.51
CA ILE A 515 -11.41 -6.39 12.56
C ILE A 515 -11.66 -6.86 11.13
N TRP A 516 -11.52 -8.16 10.88
CA TRP A 516 -11.43 -8.69 9.52
C TRP A 516 -12.04 -10.09 9.44
N ALA A 517 -12.42 -10.48 8.23
CA ALA A 517 -12.78 -11.86 7.89
C ALA A 517 -12.09 -12.26 6.60
N MET A 518 -11.53 -13.47 6.58
CA MET A 518 -11.09 -14.15 5.37
C MET A 518 -12.04 -15.30 5.10
N GLU A 519 -12.46 -15.44 3.86
CA GLU A 519 -13.26 -16.57 3.40
C GLU A 519 -12.63 -17.25 2.21
N CYS A 520 -12.82 -18.55 2.09
CA CYS A 520 -12.51 -19.28 0.87
C CYS A 520 -13.38 -20.51 0.72
N LEU A 521 -13.46 -21.02 -0.51
CA LEU A 521 -13.84 -22.39 -0.79
C LEU A 521 -12.58 -23.25 -0.82
N PHE A 522 -12.68 -24.45 -0.26
CA PHE A 522 -11.58 -25.41 -0.33
C PHE A 522 -12.07 -26.85 -0.42
N ALA A 523 -11.25 -27.71 -1.01
CA ALA A 523 -11.43 -29.16 -1.02
C ALA A 523 -10.08 -29.84 -0.79
N VAL A 524 -10.05 -30.94 -0.05
CA VAL A 524 -8.81 -31.64 0.32
C VAL A 524 -8.90 -33.10 -0.08
N GLY A 525 -7.94 -33.56 -0.88
CA GLY A 525 -7.82 -34.95 -1.30
C GLY A 525 -7.30 -35.86 -0.18
N GLN A 526 -7.65 -37.14 -0.24
CA GLN A 526 -7.24 -38.11 0.78
C GLN A 526 -5.71 -38.30 0.84
N PHE A 527 -5.18 -38.33 2.07
CA PHE A 527 -3.77 -38.63 2.35
C PHE A 527 -3.63 -39.68 3.45
N THR A 528 -2.73 -40.64 3.25
CA THR A 528 -2.53 -41.78 4.16
C THR A 528 -1.37 -41.60 5.15
N GLY A 529 -0.60 -40.51 5.05
CA GLY A 529 0.45 -40.20 6.02
C GLY A 529 -0.10 -39.52 7.28
N THR A 530 0.78 -38.88 8.03
CA THR A 530 0.47 -38.25 9.32
C THR A 530 0.75 -36.75 9.29
N GLY A 531 0.02 -35.97 10.09
CA GLY A 531 0.27 -34.54 10.26
C GLY A 531 -0.79 -33.66 9.61
N ILE A 532 -0.45 -32.38 9.40
CA ILE A 532 -1.31 -31.39 8.77
C ILE A 532 -1.07 -31.43 7.27
N ILE A 533 -2.16 -31.60 6.51
CA ILE A 533 -2.13 -31.83 5.07
C ILE A 533 -2.55 -30.59 4.28
N PHE A 534 -3.39 -29.74 4.86
CA PHE A 534 -3.75 -28.44 4.32
C PHE A 534 -3.75 -27.41 5.44
N ARG A 535 -3.27 -26.20 5.16
CA ARG A 535 -3.12 -25.12 6.13
C ARG A 535 -3.38 -23.77 5.48
N VAL A 536 -4.00 -22.88 6.24
CA VAL A 536 -4.20 -21.47 5.93
C VAL A 536 -3.54 -20.64 7.01
N ASP A 537 -2.58 -19.82 6.63
CA ASP A 537 -1.89 -18.89 7.52
C ASP A 537 -2.33 -17.45 7.21
N ILE A 538 -2.84 -16.73 8.21
CA ILE A 538 -3.06 -15.29 8.13
C ILE A 538 -1.98 -14.59 8.95
N GLY A 539 -1.05 -13.95 8.27
CA GLY A 539 0.01 -13.17 8.90
C GLY A 539 -0.53 -11.86 9.45
N HIS A 540 -0.02 -11.44 10.60
CA HIS A 540 -0.35 -10.15 11.23
C HIS A 540 0.88 -9.39 11.73
N ASN A 541 2.04 -10.05 11.78
CA ASN A 541 3.33 -9.39 11.94
C ASN A 541 4.37 -10.10 11.08
N GLU A 542 4.71 -9.50 9.94
CA GLU A 542 5.68 -10.07 9.00
C GLU A 542 7.09 -10.10 9.59
N ILE A 543 7.44 -9.20 10.50
CA ILE A 543 8.78 -9.14 11.08
C ILE A 543 9.07 -10.40 11.90
N THR A 544 8.12 -10.77 12.77
CA THR A 544 8.24 -11.92 13.68
C THR A 544 7.64 -13.21 13.14
N ASP A 545 7.16 -13.22 11.89
CA ASP A 545 6.39 -14.34 11.32
C ASP A 545 5.20 -14.75 12.19
N SER A 546 4.55 -13.76 12.82
CA SER A 546 3.39 -14.05 13.67
C SER A 546 2.13 -14.19 12.83
N THR A 547 1.44 -15.31 13.04
CA THR A 547 0.26 -15.68 12.26
C THR A 547 -0.81 -16.31 13.15
N VAL A 548 -2.06 -16.28 12.67
CA VAL A 548 -3.01 -17.35 12.98
C VAL A 548 -2.86 -18.43 11.91
N SER A 549 -2.77 -19.68 12.35
CA SER A 549 -2.57 -20.82 11.45
C SER A 549 -3.61 -21.90 11.73
N ILE A 550 -4.44 -22.17 10.74
CA ILE A 550 -5.56 -23.11 10.80
C ILE A 550 -5.32 -24.20 9.77
N GLY A 551 -5.66 -25.45 10.08
CA GLY A 551 -5.39 -26.55 9.17
C GLY A 551 -6.30 -27.75 9.32
N VAL A 552 -6.10 -28.68 8.40
CA VAL A 552 -6.76 -29.98 8.31
C VAL A 552 -5.69 -31.05 8.54
N ASN A 553 -5.91 -31.96 9.49
CA ASN A 553 -5.02 -33.10 9.68
C ASN A 553 -5.38 -34.28 8.75
N ASN A 554 -4.56 -35.33 8.77
CA ASN A 554 -4.78 -36.55 7.98
C ASN A 554 -6.04 -37.36 8.36
N PHE A 555 -6.76 -36.99 9.43
CA PHE A 555 -8.06 -37.55 9.82
C PHE A 555 -9.24 -36.64 9.45
N GLY A 556 -8.98 -35.54 8.72
CA GLY A 556 -9.99 -34.56 8.31
C GLY A 556 -10.42 -33.61 9.44
N GLN A 557 -9.76 -33.66 10.60
CA GLN A 557 -10.11 -32.80 11.73
C GLN A 557 -9.55 -31.41 11.50
N ILE A 558 -10.39 -30.40 11.77
CA ILE A 558 -10.01 -29.00 11.70
C ILE A 558 -9.41 -28.56 13.03
N GLY A 559 -8.37 -27.76 12.97
CA GLY A 559 -7.70 -27.24 14.16
C GLY A 559 -6.88 -25.99 13.89
N ILE A 560 -6.29 -25.49 14.95
CA ILE A 560 -5.53 -24.24 15.00
C ILE A 560 -4.21 -24.47 15.74
N TYR A 561 -3.16 -23.79 15.32
CA TYR A 561 -1.86 -23.88 16.00
C TYR A 561 -1.77 -22.94 17.20
N ASN A 562 -1.31 -23.49 18.33
CA ASN A 562 -0.85 -22.76 19.50
C ASN A 562 0.67 -22.89 19.60
N GLY A 563 1.41 -21.91 19.06
CA GLY A 563 2.84 -22.03 18.82
C GLY A 563 3.13 -23.14 17.81
N SER A 564 3.78 -24.22 18.24
CA SER A 564 4.11 -25.38 17.40
C SER A 564 3.10 -26.53 17.47
N SER A 565 2.11 -26.46 18.35
CA SER A 565 1.16 -27.56 18.60
C SER A 565 -0.16 -27.34 17.87
N PHE A 566 -0.64 -28.36 17.16
CA PHE A 566 -1.95 -28.34 16.51
C PHE A 566 -3.05 -28.75 17.49
N ILE A 567 -4.02 -27.88 17.71
CA ILE A 567 -5.14 -28.06 18.62
C ILE A 567 -6.41 -28.26 17.79
N ILE A 568 -7.03 -29.43 17.91
CA ILE A 568 -8.30 -29.74 17.24
C ILE A 568 -9.40 -28.84 17.80
N ILE A 569 -10.29 -28.37 16.93
CA ILE A 569 -11.49 -27.60 17.29
C ILE A 569 -12.71 -28.51 17.04
N PRO A 570 -13.20 -29.22 18.08
CA PRO A 570 -14.25 -30.23 17.91
C PRO A 570 -15.55 -29.68 17.32
N GLU A 571 -15.84 -28.40 17.55
CA GLU A 571 -17.06 -27.72 17.08
C GLU A 571 -17.13 -27.60 15.56
N LEU A 572 -15.98 -27.62 14.87
CA LEU A 572 -15.91 -27.65 13.41
C LEU A 572 -16.01 -29.07 12.84
N GLY A 573 -15.91 -30.08 13.70
CA GLY A 573 -16.03 -31.49 13.34
C GLY A 573 -14.90 -31.98 12.43
N THR A 574 -15.24 -32.97 11.61
CA THR A 574 -14.36 -33.59 10.61
C THR A 574 -14.90 -33.32 9.22
N ILE A 575 -14.00 -33.06 8.26
CA ILE A 575 -14.33 -33.05 6.84
C ILE A 575 -14.17 -34.46 6.27
N GLU A 576 -15.03 -34.81 5.32
CA GLU A 576 -14.78 -35.90 4.41
C GLU A 576 -13.86 -35.44 3.28
N PHE A 577 -12.86 -36.26 2.94
CA PHE A 577 -11.92 -35.96 1.87
C PHE A 577 -12.52 -36.17 0.48
N SER A 578 -12.04 -35.38 -0.49
CA SER A 578 -12.28 -35.63 -1.91
C SER A 578 -11.53 -36.89 -2.36
N SER A 579 -12.13 -37.63 -3.29
CA SER A 579 -11.56 -38.83 -3.91
C SER A 579 -11.31 -38.58 -5.39
N ASP A 580 -10.07 -38.83 -5.81
CA ASP A 580 -9.61 -38.76 -7.19
C ASP A 580 -9.16 -40.19 -7.56
N THR A 581 -10.02 -40.93 -8.26
CA THR A 581 -9.90 -42.38 -8.40
C THR A 581 -8.86 -42.80 -9.42
N ASN A 582 -8.57 -41.94 -10.40
CA ASN A 582 -7.53 -42.13 -11.40
C ASN A 582 -6.29 -41.25 -11.16
N ASN A 583 -6.34 -40.35 -10.17
CA ASN A 583 -5.25 -39.50 -9.71
C ASN A 583 -4.74 -38.53 -10.79
N ASP A 584 -5.64 -37.98 -11.62
CA ASP A 584 -5.32 -36.96 -12.63
C ASP A 584 -5.53 -35.51 -12.14
N GLY A 585 -6.17 -35.35 -10.99
CA GLY A 585 -6.36 -34.08 -10.30
C GLY A 585 -7.46 -33.19 -10.85
N ASP A 586 -8.35 -33.67 -11.73
CA ASP A 586 -9.48 -32.88 -12.25
C ASP A 586 -10.83 -33.14 -11.54
N TYR A 587 -10.93 -34.24 -10.79
CA TYR A 587 -12.11 -34.64 -10.01
C TYR A 587 -13.42 -34.70 -10.82
N SER A 588 -13.34 -34.90 -12.13
CA SER A 588 -14.47 -34.85 -13.06
C SER A 588 -14.87 -36.23 -13.59
N ASN A 589 -14.07 -37.27 -13.35
CA ASN A 589 -14.30 -38.58 -13.93
C ASN A 589 -15.33 -39.40 -13.14
N THR A 590 -15.84 -40.45 -13.80
CA THR A 590 -16.76 -41.38 -13.15
C THR A 590 -16.05 -42.10 -12.00
N GLY A 591 -16.49 -41.87 -10.77
CA GLY A 591 -15.90 -42.43 -9.56
C GLY A 591 -15.23 -41.39 -8.68
N ASP A 592 -14.90 -40.22 -9.24
CA ASP A 592 -14.37 -39.12 -8.47
C ASP A 592 -15.46 -38.50 -7.60
N THR A 593 -15.04 -37.89 -6.50
CA THR A 593 -15.92 -37.17 -5.59
C THR A 593 -15.21 -35.93 -5.11
N LEU A 594 -15.69 -34.77 -5.56
CA LEU A 594 -15.26 -33.47 -5.07
C LEU A 594 -16.14 -33.05 -3.89
N ARG A 595 -15.53 -32.84 -2.72
CA ARG A 595 -16.21 -32.36 -1.51
C ARG A 595 -15.70 -30.97 -1.15
N VAL A 596 -16.51 -29.97 -1.48
CA VAL A 596 -16.17 -28.56 -1.27
C VAL A 596 -16.70 -28.08 0.06
N TYR A 597 -15.91 -27.29 0.77
CA TYR A 597 -16.29 -26.63 2.02
C TYR A 597 -16.04 -25.14 1.91
N ARG A 598 -16.90 -24.35 2.54
CA ARG A 598 -16.68 -22.91 2.75
C ARG A 598 -16.10 -22.72 4.13
N LEU A 599 -14.97 -22.01 4.22
CA LEU A 599 -14.30 -21.64 5.46
C LEU A 599 -14.35 -20.13 5.63
N ARG A 600 -14.69 -19.66 6.83
CA ARG A 600 -14.49 -18.28 7.28
C ARG A 600 -13.58 -18.27 8.49
N ILE A 601 -12.58 -17.39 8.47
CA ILE A 601 -11.73 -17.06 9.61
C ILE A 601 -11.92 -15.58 9.89
N ALA A 602 -12.53 -15.26 11.03
CA ALA A 602 -12.78 -13.88 11.45
C ALA A 602 -11.90 -13.53 12.64
N GLY A 603 -11.15 -12.43 12.55
CA GLY A 603 -10.26 -11.97 13.61
C GLY A 603 -10.64 -10.59 14.12
N ASP A 604 -10.47 -10.39 15.42
CA ASP A 604 -10.54 -9.07 16.06
C ASP A 604 -9.23 -8.79 16.77
N TYR A 605 -8.38 -8.03 16.07
CA TYR A 605 -7.11 -7.52 16.59
C TYR A 605 -7.25 -6.14 17.21
N SER A 606 -8.44 -5.53 17.25
CA SER A 606 -8.62 -4.18 17.78
C SER A 606 -8.53 -4.11 19.31
N THR A 607 -8.71 -5.23 20.00
CA THR A 607 -8.77 -5.29 21.47
C THR A 607 -7.42 -5.61 22.10
N SER A 608 -7.31 -5.43 23.42
CA SER A 608 -6.15 -5.88 24.21
C SER A 608 -6.06 -7.40 24.37
N SER A 609 -7.11 -8.13 23.97
CA SER A 609 -7.16 -9.60 24.00
C SER A 609 -7.64 -10.11 22.65
N PRO A 610 -6.78 -10.04 21.62
CA PRO A 610 -7.16 -10.48 20.30
C PRO A 610 -7.66 -11.91 20.29
N ASN A 611 -8.58 -12.17 19.38
CA ASN A 611 -9.16 -13.50 19.19
C ASN A 611 -9.52 -13.73 17.72
N VAL A 612 -9.71 -15.00 17.38
CA VAL A 612 -10.23 -15.46 16.10
C VAL A 612 -11.38 -16.42 16.30
N LYS A 613 -12.35 -16.38 15.39
CA LYS A 613 -13.44 -17.34 15.27
C LYS A 613 -13.38 -17.99 13.90
N MET A 614 -13.88 -19.20 13.83
CA MET A 614 -13.97 -19.96 12.60
C MET A 614 -15.41 -20.39 12.36
N SER A 615 -15.81 -20.36 11.10
CA SER A 615 -17.09 -20.89 10.65
C SER A 615 -16.84 -21.77 9.43
N MET A 616 -17.53 -22.90 9.35
CA MET A 616 -17.39 -23.84 8.25
C MET A 616 -18.76 -24.35 7.81
N SER A 617 -18.94 -24.55 6.51
CA SER A 617 -20.13 -25.22 5.99
C SER A 617 -20.03 -26.74 6.12
N ASN A 618 -21.15 -27.42 5.88
CA ASN A 618 -21.11 -28.84 5.52
C ASN A 618 -20.64 -29.01 4.08
N GLU A 619 -20.28 -30.24 3.72
CA GLU A 619 -19.85 -30.55 2.35
C GLU A 619 -20.86 -30.09 1.29
N ASN A 620 -20.33 -29.46 0.24
CA ASN A 620 -21.07 -28.94 -0.91
C ASN A 620 -22.20 -27.96 -0.53
N MET A 621 -22.12 -27.34 0.64
CA MET A 621 -23.03 -26.29 1.09
C MET A 621 -22.30 -24.94 1.15
N MET A 622 -23.00 -23.87 0.76
CA MET A 622 -22.47 -22.50 0.84
C MET A 622 -22.81 -21.80 2.16
N THR A 623 -23.74 -22.33 2.94
CA THR A 623 -24.13 -21.78 4.24
C THR A 623 -23.25 -22.36 5.35
N PHE A 624 -22.75 -21.51 6.24
CA PHE A 624 -22.03 -21.94 7.44
C PHE A 624 -22.99 -22.67 8.40
N SER A 625 -22.55 -23.81 8.91
CA SER A 625 -23.36 -24.64 9.82
C SER A 625 -22.57 -25.13 11.04
N ARG A 626 -21.26 -24.86 11.09
CA ARG A 626 -20.35 -25.25 12.15
C ARG A 626 -19.56 -24.02 12.59
N PHE A 627 -19.49 -23.78 13.89
CA PHE A 627 -18.95 -22.54 14.45
C PHE A 627 -18.04 -22.87 15.63
N SER A 628 -16.85 -22.29 15.66
CA SER A 628 -15.98 -22.38 16.82
C SER A 628 -16.34 -21.30 17.85
N ILE A 629 -16.01 -21.54 19.12
CA ILE A 629 -15.85 -20.45 20.08
C ILE A 629 -14.62 -19.59 19.73
N SER A 630 -14.52 -18.39 20.31
CA SER A 630 -13.33 -17.54 20.17
C SER A 630 -12.07 -18.25 20.63
N GLN A 631 -11.03 -18.19 19.81
CA GLN A 631 -9.71 -18.74 20.09
C GLN A 631 -8.68 -17.63 20.26
N SER A 632 -7.71 -17.84 21.13
CA SER A 632 -6.56 -16.95 21.33
C SER A 632 -5.25 -17.72 21.13
N TYR A 633 -5.20 -18.52 20.07
CA TYR A 633 -4.03 -19.30 19.68
C TYR A 633 -3.32 -18.67 18.49
N TRP A 634 -2.00 -18.58 18.58
CA TRP A 634 -1.16 -17.87 17.63
C TRP A 634 0.15 -18.61 17.42
N VAL A 635 0.74 -18.44 16.25
CA VAL A 635 2.12 -18.84 15.96
C VAL A 635 3.02 -17.62 16.11
N ASN A 636 4.15 -17.78 16.81
CA ASN A 636 5.15 -16.72 17.03
C ASN A 636 4.61 -15.42 17.69
N GLY A 637 3.53 -15.50 18.46
CA GLY A 637 3.05 -14.42 19.34
C GLY A 637 1.69 -13.84 18.95
N THR A 638 1.00 -13.29 19.95
CA THR A 638 -0.31 -12.63 19.80
C THR A 638 -0.19 -11.32 19.00
N PRO A 639 -1.14 -10.98 18.13
CA PRO A 639 -1.16 -9.68 17.48
C PRO A 639 -1.21 -8.54 18.51
N ALA A 640 -0.57 -7.42 18.22
CA ALA A 640 -0.76 -6.22 19.02
C ALA A 640 -2.19 -5.67 18.80
N SER A 641 -2.73 -4.96 19.81
CA SER A 641 -3.99 -4.23 19.65
C SER A 641 -3.87 -3.22 18.50
N GLY A 642 -4.80 -3.28 17.55
CA GLY A 642 -4.80 -2.48 16.33
C GLY A 642 -4.02 -3.07 15.16
N ALA A 643 -3.32 -4.21 15.34
CA ALA A 643 -2.60 -4.87 14.25
C ALA A 643 -3.55 -5.27 13.12
N LYS A 644 -3.00 -5.49 11.94
CA LYS A 644 -3.76 -5.79 10.72
C LYS A 644 -3.19 -7.04 10.04
N PRO A 645 -4.05 -7.85 9.40
CA PRO A 645 -3.61 -8.88 8.49
C PRO A 645 -2.70 -8.32 7.40
N SER A 646 -1.72 -9.13 7.03
CA SER A 646 -0.56 -8.73 6.26
C SER A 646 -0.31 -9.65 5.07
N LEU A 647 -0.65 -10.92 5.24
CA LEU A 647 -0.38 -12.02 4.33
C LEU A 647 -1.49 -13.06 4.48
N VAL A 648 -1.93 -13.64 3.37
CA VAL A 648 -2.66 -14.92 3.34
C VAL A 648 -1.78 -15.94 2.63
N ASN A 649 -1.59 -17.11 3.24
CA ASN A 649 -0.77 -18.18 2.69
C ASN A 649 -1.51 -19.51 2.81
N PHE A 650 -1.67 -20.20 1.68
CA PHE A 650 -2.19 -21.56 1.62
C PHE A 650 -1.01 -22.51 1.47
N CYS A 651 -1.00 -23.55 2.29
CA CYS A 651 0.00 -24.60 2.27
C CYS A 651 -0.69 -25.95 2.13
N SER A 652 -0.25 -26.75 1.16
CA SER A 652 -0.64 -28.16 1.03
C SER A 652 0.60 -29.03 1.20
N ALA A 653 0.54 -29.99 2.10
CA ALA A 653 1.62 -30.93 2.37
C ALA A 653 1.17 -32.36 2.04
N ASN A 654 1.68 -32.89 0.93
CA ASN A 654 1.48 -34.27 0.48
C ASN A 654 0.03 -34.67 0.14
N CYS A 655 -0.89 -33.72 -0.01
CA CYS A 655 -2.23 -33.98 -0.53
C CYS A 655 -2.57 -33.04 -1.68
N ALA A 656 -3.59 -33.43 -2.47
CA ALA A 656 -4.22 -32.48 -3.37
C ALA A 656 -5.06 -31.51 -2.54
N ALA A 657 -4.98 -30.21 -2.82
CA ALA A 657 -5.84 -29.22 -2.19
C ALA A 657 -6.29 -28.20 -3.23
N ILE A 658 -7.60 -27.98 -3.33
CA ILE A 658 -8.20 -26.99 -4.23
C ILE A 658 -8.63 -25.79 -3.38
N VAL A 659 -8.37 -24.58 -3.86
CA VAL A 659 -8.79 -23.33 -3.23
C VAL A 659 -9.43 -22.42 -4.28
N ASP A 660 -10.51 -21.75 -3.90
CA ASP A 660 -11.23 -20.78 -4.72
C ASP A 660 -11.92 -19.70 -3.87
N GLU A 661 -12.45 -18.66 -4.53
CA GLU A 661 -13.24 -17.57 -3.96
C GLU A 661 -12.63 -16.99 -2.67
N VAL A 662 -11.31 -16.78 -2.66
CA VAL A 662 -10.61 -16.21 -1.51
C VAL A 662 -10.97 -14.74 -1.36
N ASN A 663 -11.79 -14.42 -0.38
CA ASN A 663 -12.22 -13.07 -0.09
C ASN A 663 -11.64 -12.60 1.25
N PHE A 664 -11.37 -11.30 1.34
CA PHE A 664 -10.92 -10.66 2.57
C PHE A 664 -11.71 -9.38 2.76
N SER A 665 -12.53 -9.36 3.80
CA SER A 665 -13.45 -8.27 4.10
C SER A 665 -13.20 -7.69 5.48
N GLN A 666 -13.70 -6.49 5.72
CA GLN A 666 -13.88 -6.03 7.08
C GLN A 666 -15.01 -6.87 7.68
N ALA A 667 -14.74 -7.57 8.78
CA ALA A 667 -15.83 -8.23 9.50
C ALA A 667 -16.76 -7.12 10.02
N ASN A 668 -18.01 -7.12 9.54
CA ASN A 668 -19.00 -6.19 10.03
C ASN A 668 -19.48 -6.74 11.38
N PRO A 669 -19.26 -6.05 12.50
CA PRO A 669 -19.74 -6.54 13.78
C PRO A 669 -21.27 -6.72 13.77
N ALA A 670 -22.01 -5.95 12.96
CA ALA A 670 -23.45 -6.09 12.82
C ALA A 670 -23.91 -7.26 11.93
N ASP A 671 -23.00 -7.97 11.26
CA ASP A 671 -23.28 -9.24 10.58
C ASP A 671 -23.28 -10.36 11.64
N CYS A 672 -24.31 -10.33 12.47
CA CYS A 672 -24.51 -11.26 13.58
C CYS A 672 -24.60 -12.72 13.12
N LEU A 673 -25.06 -12.98 11.89
CA LEU A 673 -25.09 -14.31 11.29
C LEU A 673 -23.74 -14.75 10.74
N SER A 674 -22.81 -13.82 10.56
CA SER A 674 -21.57 -14.07 9.85
C SER A 674 -21.83 -14.67 8.47
N ASP A 675 -22.81 -14.13 7.73
CA ASP A 675 -23.11 -14.52 6.36
C ASP A 675 -22.59 -13.52 5.31
N GLY A 676 -22.05 -12.39 5.77
CA GLY A 676 -21.47 -11.32 4.98
C GLY A 676 -22.44 -10.18 4.67
N ILE A 677 -23.70 -10.30 5.10
CA ILE A 677 -24.76 -9.33 4.88
C ILE A 677 -25.21 -8.81 6.26
N VAL A 678 -25.56 -7.53 6.36
CA VAL A 678 -26.29 -7.02 7.54
C VAL A 678 -27.73 -6.81 7.12
N GLY A 679 -28.62 -7.67 7.61
CA GLY A 679 -30.00 -7.75 7.18
C GLY A 679 -30.98 -8.29 8.22
N PHE A 680 -32.14 -8.77 7.73
CA PHE A 680 -33.21 -9.28 8.58
C PHE A 680 -32.79 -10.50 9.40
N GLY A 681 -31.92 -11.34 8.83
CA GLY A 681 -31.36 -12.48 9.53
C GLY A 681 -30.56 -12.07 10.77
N ASP A 682 -29.69 -11.07 10.63
CA ASP A 682 -28.90 -10.51 11.73
C ASP A 682 -29.79 -9.85 12.77
N LEU A 683 -30.79 -9.09 12.32
CA LEU A 683 -31.78 -8.53 13.22
C LEU A 683 -32.55 -9.60 13.99
N SER A 684 -32.97 -10.67 13.31
CA SER A 684 -33.71 -11.77 13.94
C SER A 684 -32.84 -12.50 14.96
N LYS A 685 -31.56 -12.70 14.67
CA LYS A 685 -30.60 -13.29 15.62
C LYS A 685 -30.34 -12.36 16.80
N LEU A 686 -30.10 -11.07 16.54
CA LEU A 686 -29.94 -10.03 17.57
C LEU A 686 -31.16 -9.96 18.49
N ALA A 687 -32.37 -9.91 17.92
CA ALA A 687 -33.63 -9.88 18.68
C ALA A 687 -33.87 -11.18 19.46
N GLY A 688 -33.53 -12.33 18.88
CA GLY A 688 -33.59 -13.63 19.56
C GLY A 688 -32.67 -13.67 20.78
N ASN A 689 -31.42 -13.22 20.63
CA ASN A 689 -30.43 -13.17 21.70
C ASN A 689 -30.79 -12.14 22.78
N TRP A 690 -31.39 -11.01 22.39
CA TRP A 690 -31.95 -10.03 23.30
C TRP A 690 -33.08 -10.63 24.15
N LEU A 691 -34.03 -11.34 23.52
CA LEU A 691 -35.14 -12.00 24.22
C LEU A 691 -34.68 -13.17 25.11
N ALA A 692 -33.57 -13.82 24.77
CA ALA A 692 -32.95 -14.87 25.56
C ALA A 692 -32.10 -14.37 26.75
N ALA A 693 -32.13 -13.06 27.03
CA ALA A 693 -31.35 -12.40 28.09
C ALA A 693 -29.82 -12.58 27.95
N GLY A 694 -29.30 -12.55 26.72
CA GLY A 694 -27.87 -12.31 26.48
C GLY A 694 -26.95 -13.54 26.61
N LEU A 695 -27.44 -14.76 26.37
CA LEU A 695 -26.59 -15.96 26.44
C LEU A 695 -25.57 -16.08 25.30
N ASP A 696 -25.74 -15.33 24.21
CA ASP A 696 -24.88 -15.37 23.03
C ASP A 696 -24.31 -13.97 22.72
N LEU A 697 -23.09 -13.70 23.22
CA LEU A 697 -22.39 -12.40 23.13
C LEU A 697 -22.00 -12.01 21.70
N ASP A 698 -22.24 -12.87 20.71
CA ASP A 698 -21.91 -12.60 19.31
C ASP A 698 -22.81 -11.50 18.70
N CYS A 699 -23.87 -11.13 19.41
CA CYS A 699 -24.82 -10.06 19.07
C CYS A 699 -24.71 -8.84 20.00
N ASP A 700 -23.77 -8.84 20.93
CA ASP A 700 -23.40 -7.66 21.72
C ASP A 700 -22.43 -6.82 20.89
N LEU A 701 -22.99 -5.95 20.05
CA LEU A 701 -22.27 -5.13 19.09
C LEU A 701 -21.41 -4.06 19.77
N LYS A 702 -21.79 -3.65 20.99
CA LYS A 702 -21.03 -2.71 21.81
C LYS A 702 -19.93 -3.36 22.64
N LYS A 703 -19.98 -4.68 22.80
CA LYS A 703 -19.06 -5.44 23.67
C LYS A 703 -19.14 -4.99 25.12
N ASP A 704 -20.32 -4.59 25.59
CA ASP A 704 -20.57 -4.17 26.98
C ASP A 704 -21.14 -5.31 27.86
N LEU A 705 -21.23 -6.50 27.28
CA LEU A 705 -21.79 -7.74 27.82
C LEU A 705 -23.31 -7.72 27.99
N ILE A 706 -24.02 -6.77 27.37
CA ILE A 706 -25.47 -6.62 27.49
C ILE A 706 -26.08 -6.32 26.12
N ILE A 707 -26.72 -7.32 25.51
CA ILE A 707 -27.52 -7.09 24.30
C ILE A 707 -28.74 -6.23 24.64
N ASN A 708 -28.75 -5.01 24.14
CA ASN A 708 -29.77 -4.01 24.44
C ASN A 708 -30.14 -3.16 23.21
N PHE A 709 -30.91 -2.09 23.44
CA PHE A 709 -31.39 -1.24 22.35
C PHE A 709 -30.25 -0.52 21.61
N GLU A 710 -29.11 -0.30 22.26
CA GLU A 710 -27.96 0.33 21.65
C GLU A 710 -27.25 -0.59 20.66
N ASP A 711 -27.23 -1.91 20.90
CA ASP A 711 -26.79 -2.90 19.90
C ASP A 711 -27.74 -2.93 18.71
N PHE A 712 -29.05 -2.89 18.95
CA PHE A 712 -30.04 -2.76 17.88
C PHE A 712 -29.83 -1.47 17.06
N ALA A 713 -29.51 -0.36 17.71
CA ALA A 713 -29.22 0.89 17.02
C ALA A 713 -27.95 0.78 16.15
N MET A 714 -26.90 0.12 16.64
CA MET A 714 -25.69 -0.18 15.85
C MET A 714 -25.99 -1.11 14.68
N LEU A 715 -26.83 -2.12 14.86
CA LEU A 715 -27.26 -3.01 13.80
C LEU A 715 -28.04 -2.24 12.72
N ALA A 716 -29.02 -1.45 13.12
CA ALA A 716 -29.81 -0.62 12.20
C ALA A 716 -28.94 0.40 11.45
N GLN A 717 -27.95 1.00 12.10
CA GLN A 717 -27.00 1.90 11.46
C GLN A 717 -26.18 1.16 10.40
N ASN A 718 -25.62 -0.01 10.73
CA ASN A 718 -24.84 -0.80 9.77
C ASN A 718 -25.70 -1.37 8.64
N TRP A 719 -26.94 -1.75 8.92
CA TRP A 719 -27.90 -2.16 7.90
C TRP A 719 -28.20 -1.01 6.94
N SER A 720 -28.36 0.23 7.44
CA SER A 720 -28.57 1.39 6.55
C SER A 720 -27.38 1.71 5.64
N LEU A 721 -26.18 1.20 5.96
CA LEU A 721 -24.96 1.34 5.18
C LEU A 721 -24.70 0.16 4.25
N SER A 722 -25.43 -0.96 4.40
CA SER A 722 -25.30 -2.09 3.48
C SER A 722 -25.92 -1.71 2.14
N THR A 723 -25.19 -1.94 1.05
CA THR A 723 -25.60 -1.57 -0.31
C THR A 723 -26.69 -2.48 -0.88
N ASP A 724 -27.09 -3.52 -0.14
CA ASP A 724 -28.13 -4.48 -0.51
C ASP A 724 -29.53 -4.06 -0.01
N ASN A 725 -29.86 -2.78 -0.16
CA ASN A 725 -31.24 -2.31 -0.05
C ASN A 725 -31.84 -2.33 -1.47
N PRO A 726 -32.89 -3.13 -1.74
CA PRO A 726 -33.61 -3.04 -3.02
C PRO A 726 -34.22 -1.65 -3.27
#